data_AF-A0A1G4MJV9-F1
#
_entry.id   AF-A0A1G4MJV9-F1
#
_cell.length_a   1.000
_cell.length_b   1.000
_cell.length_c   1.000
_cell.angle_alpha   90.00
_cell.angle_beta   90.00
_cell.angle_gamma   90.00
#
_symmetry.space_group_name_H-M   'P 1'
#
loop_
_entity.id
_entity.type
_entity.pdbx_description
1 polymer ?
#
loop_
_entity_poly.entity_id
_entity_poly.type
_entity_poly.pdbx_seq_one_letter_code
_entity_poly.pdbx_strand_id
1 'polypeptide(L)'
;MKFIALVSGGKDSCYSILHSIRQGHEIVALANLHPIDENEQELDSFMFQTVGHDIVSLYEKCTGLPMFRRPIKPQGSKNISLNYSPTRDDEIEDLYELLKEAKKQMPEIEAVNAGAILSSYQRTRVEDVCRRLNLISLSYLWQRDQYELMSEMCTMSKVTDETLEPKMDARIIKVAAAGLDDRHLGKSLPKIFPILQRLNSMYEVHICGEGGEFETLVLDAPFFVNGYLRVIGQNIGTSEGNAGVYSTCLEVEVVERQTTQPVEALIRELPVPPLLEEPWELLRKKLLEDHYELPRDGNILKGNDITSPRTCVEAIGRNLHISNLRPLQGSCLDEKCRDVFAQLERILSERHLTRSQILASTLILSNIENFAAVNENYNNFFDVSNMGPLPPSRSCVESNLLGENSPLQLSVIVDNSHKLIKEGKILTNDNKDGLHVQGRSYWAPCNIGPYSQAIWVKNDVNSVCYISGQISLIPSTMSMPDKVDFLSDAIFQSVLSLRHFHTLKETIGARHQLSMICYISHDSMPAVVARTWAQYCESLATCWEHDGESCQAETSLLLIVKVSNLPRGALCEWGGIACRREDYVDEDEDEDDNHIGQRNGKIIEADDSHVSYDDVKLAYKTLVTRGSEIRQYITMFLDSTEHLCELIEKHNSRHIVLYYNPNSTPSCQDITNVEHNPVEKVYDSDGNRRLLALQINS
;
A
#
# COMPACT_ATOMS: atom_id res chain seq x y z
N MET A 1 -18.96 -0.35 -11.60
CA MET A 1 -19.61 -0.59 -10.30
C MET A 1 -20.60 0.52 -10.05
N LYS A 2 -21.71 0.20 -9.39
CA LYS A 2 -22.64 1.20 -8.87
C LYS A 2 -22.21 1.63 -7.47
N PHE A 3 -22.09 2.94 -7.23
CA PHE A 3 -21.56 3.45 -5.98
C PHE A 3 -22.48 4.48 -5.31
N ILE A 4 -22.43 4.48 -3.98
CA ILE A 4 -22.99 5.53 -3.14
C ILE A 4 -21.87 6.51 -2.75
N ALA A 5 -22.12 7.81 -2.85
CA ALA A 5 -21.13 8.83 -2.52
C ALA A 5 -21.31 9.37 -1.10
N LEU A 6 -20.26 9.33 -0.28
CA LEU A 6 -20.23 10.05 0.98
C LEU A 6 -20.04 11.55 0.70
N VAL A 7 -21.09 12.33 0.93
CA VAL A 7 -21.10 13.78 0.66
C VAL A 7 -21.13 14.56 1.96
N SER A 8 -20.16 15.47 2.12
CA SER A 8 -20.18 16.51 3.16
C SER A 8 -20.64 17.87 2.62
N GLY A 9 -20.78 17.99 1.30
CA GLY A 9 -20.93 19.26 0.61
C GLY A 9 -19.59 19.92 0.26
N GLY A 10 -18.48 19.44 0.81
CA GLY A 10 -17.14 19.95 0.53
C GLY A 10 -16.61 19.62 -0.86
N LYS A 11 -15.61 20.40 -1.29
CA LYS A 11 -14.92 20.28 -2.58
C LYS A 11 -14.41 18.85 -2.83
N ASP A 12 -13.83 18.21 -1.81
CA ASP A 12 -13.15 16.93 -1.96
C ASP A 12 -14.15 15.80 -2.20
N SER A 13 -15.27 15.82 -1.48
CA SER A 13 -16.36 14.86 -1.69
C SER A 13 -16.92 14.94 -3.11
N CYS A 14 -17.17 16.14 -3.61
CA CYS A 14 -17.71 16.34 -4.97
C CYS A 14 -16.69 16.04 -6.06
N TYR A 15 -15.42 16.39 -5.86
CA TYR A 15 -14.37 16.12 -6.85
C TYR A 15 -14.04 14.62 -6.93
N SER A 16 -14.09 13.91 -5.81
CA SER A 16 -13.94 12.44 -5.78
C SER A 16 -15.05 11.71 -6.54
N ILE A 17 -16.28 12.24 -6.54
CA ILE A 17 -17.38 11.75 -7.38
C ILE A 17 -17.01 11.86 -8.87
N LEU A 18 -16.48 13.01 -9.30
CA LEU A 18 -16.09 13.21 -10.70
C LEU A 18 -15.04 12.18 -11.15
N HIS A 19 -14.03 11.91 -10.32
CA HIS A 19 -13.04 10.88 -10.62
C HIS A 19 -13.64 9.47 -10.65
N SER A 20 -14.60 9.16 -9.76
CA SER A 20 -15.27 7.85 -9.80
C SER A 20 -16.06 7.64 -11.09
N ILE A 21 -16.79 8.67 -11.54
CA ILE A 21 -17.50 8.64 -12.82
C ILE A 21 -16.51 8.54 -13.98
N ARG A 22 -15.39 9.28 -13.93
CA ARG A 22 -14.33 9.25 -14.95
C ARG A 22 -13.69 7.86 -15.11
N GLN A 23 -13.75 7.04 -14.07
CA GLN A 23 -13.31 5.63 -14.06
C GLN A 23 -14.40 4.64 -14.46
N GLY A 24 -15.52 5.13 -14.99
CA GLY A 24 -16.63 4.31 -15.47
C GLY A 24 -17.48 3.72 -14.35
N HIS A 25 -17.52 4.34 -13.17
CA HIS A 25 -18.45 3.98 -12.11
C HIS A 25 -19.74 4.82 -12.21
N GLU A 26 -20.87 4.21 -11.85
CA GLU A 26 -22.19 4.84 -11.89
C GLU A 26 -22.57 5.30 -10.49
N ILE A 27 -22.82 6.60 -10.30
CA ILE A 27 -23.35 7.11 -9.04
C ILE A 27 -24.85 6.79 -8.96
N VAL A 28 -25.29 6.16 -7.87
CA VAL A 28 -26.69 5.75 -7.71
C VAL A 28 -27.37 6.36 -6.48
N ALA A 29 -26.59 6.84 -5.50
CA ALA A 29 -27.12 7.45 -4.29
C ALA A 29 -26.10 8.37 -3.62
N LEU A 30 -26.59 9.24 -2.74
CA LEU A 30 -25.81 10.08 -1.84
C LEU A 30 -25.99 9.60 -0.39
N ALA A 31 -24.94 9.70 0.41
CA ALA A 31 -24.98 9.43 1.84
C ALA A 31 -24.34 10.57 2.61
N ASN A 32 -25.00 11.05 3.65
CA ASN A 32 -24.53 12.14 4.50
C ASN A 32 -24.76 11.84 5.98
N LEU A 33 -23.73 12.04 6.80
CA LEU A 33 -23.88 12.11 8.25
C LEU A 33 -24.00 13.59 8.65
N HIS A 34 -24.89 13.88 9.59
CA HIS A 34 -25.17 15.25 10.03
C HIS A 34 -25.36 15.33 11.54
N PRO A 35 -25.21 16.52 12.16
CA PRO A 35 -25.50 16.69 13.57
C PRO A 35 -26.92 16.29 13.95
N ILE A 36 -27.09 15.68 15.13
CA ILE A 36 -28.41 15.31 15.67
C ILE A 36 -29.27 16.55 15.97
N ASP A 37 -28.65 17.65 16.39
CA ASP A 37 -29.29 18.97 16.43
C ASP A 37 -29.05 19.67 15.09
N GLU A 38 -30.07 19.78 14.25
CA GLU A 38 -29.98 20.40 12.93
C GLU A 38 -29.66 21.91 13.00
N ASN A 39 -29.81 22.54 14.18
CA ASN A 39 -29.42 23.94 14.37
C ASN A 39 -27.92 24.09 14.70
N GLU A 40 -27.24 23.00 15.06
CA GLU A 40 -25.81 22.98 15.35
C GLU A 40 -25.02 22.81 14.05
N GLN A 41 -24.23 23.82 13.69
CA GLN A 41 -23.46 23.81 12.44
C GLN A 41 -22.11 23.09 12.58
N GLU A 42 -21.53 23.07 13.79
CA GLU A 42 -20.19 22.54 14.02
C GLU A 42 -20.19 21.52 15.15
N LEU A 43 -19.77 20.30 14.84
CA LEU A 43 -19.40 19.30 15.83
C LEU A 43 -17.89 19.11 15.81
N ASP A 44 -17.30 18.82 16.97
CA ASP A 44 -15.92 18.33 17.08
C ASP A 44 -15.82 16.87 16.58
N SER A 45 -16.09 16.64 15.30
CA SER A 45 -15.91 15.34 14.62
C SER A 45 -14.58 15.31 13.87
N PHE A 46 -13.79 14.26 14.10
CA PHE A 46 -12.53 14.04 13.37
C PHE A 46 -12.78 13.47 11.96
N MET A 47 -13.97 12.91 11.73
CA MET A 47 -14.30 12.21 10.49
C MET A 47 -15.12 13.05 9.51
N PHE A 48 -16.10 13.81 10.00
CA PHE A 48 -17.14 14.40 9.15
C PHE A 48 -17.18 15.92 9.25
N GLN A 49 -17.17 16.59 8.11
CA GLN A 49 -17.55 18.00 8.01
C GLN A 49 -19.05 18.13 8.31
N THR A 50 -19.40 19.01 9.25
CA THR A 50 -20.79 19.32 9.61
C THR A 50 -21.24 20.71 9.17
N VAL A 51 -20.29 21.62 8.87
CA VAL A 51 -20.61 22.98 8.46
C VAL A 51 -21.25 22.96 7.07
N GLY A 52 -22.41 23.61 6.94
CA GLY A 52 -23.19 23.65 5.70
C GLY A 52 -24.01 22.39 5.43
N HIS A 53 -24.16 21.48 6.41
CA HIS A 53 -24.93 20.24 6.26
C HIS A 53 -26.41 20.46 5.96
N ASP A 54 -26.96 21.62 6.32
CA ASP A 54 -28.33 22.04 6.03
C ASP A 54 -28.55 22.16 4.51
N ILE A 55 -27.57 22.70 3.79
CA ILE A 55 -27.63 22.87 2.34
C ILE A 55 -27.43 21.55 1.59
N VAL A 56 -26.66 20.60 2.15
CA VAL A 56 -26.48 19.26 1.57
C VAL A 56 -27.82 18.55 1.39
N SER A 57 -28.82 18.86 2.22
CA SER A 57 -30.19 18.34 2.08
C SER A 57 -30.84 18.65 0.72
N LEU A 58 -30.37 19.68 0.02
CA LEU A 58 -30.88 20.11 -1.27
C LEU A 58 -30.23 19.38 -2.46
N TYR A 59 -29.15 18.62 -2.24
CA TYR A 59 -28.43 17.92 -3.31
C TYR A 59 -29.30 16.88 -4.01
N GLU A 60 -30.24 16.24 -3.31
CA GLU A 60 -31.22 15.31 -3.90
C GLU A 60 -32.04 16.01 -5.01
N LYS A 61 -32.43 17.28 -4.81
CA LYS A 61 -33.15 18.06 -5.83
C LYS A 61 -32.26 18.42 -7.01
N CYS A 62 -31.01 18.81 -6.76
CA CYS A 62 -30.05 19.21 -7.79
C CYS A 62 -29.55 18.04 -8.64
N THR A 63 -29.44 16.85 -8.05
CA THR A 63 -28.87 15.65 -8.70
C THR A 63 -29.94 14.67 -9.18
N GLY A 64 -31.11 14.66 -8.55
CA GLY A 64 -32.12 13.61 -8.77
C GLY A 64 -31.76 12.24 -8.17
N LEU A 65 -30.71 12.17 -7.35
CA LEU A 65 -30.26 10.94 -6.72
C LEU A 65 -30.86 10.80 -5.31
N PRO A 66 -31.29 9.58 -4.91
CA PRO A 66 -31.71 9.31 -3.54
C PRO A 66 -30.64 9.70 -2.53
N MET A 67 -31.04 10.37 -1.45
CA MET A 67 -30.13 10.76 -0.38
C MET A 67 -30.48 10.07 0.94
N PHE A 68 -29.51 9.32 1.46
CA PHE A 68 -29.58 8.69 2.78
C PHE A 68 -28.89 9.59 3.80
N ARG A 69 -29.60 9.94 4.88
CA ARG A 69 -29.04 10.75 5.97
C ARG A 69 -29.13 10.03 7.30
N ARG A 70 -28.10 10.18 8.14
CA ARG A 70 -28.12 9.70 9.52
C ARG A 70 -27.56 10.75 10.48
N PRO A 71 -28.23 11.00 11.62
CA PRO A 71 -27.71 11.90 12.63
C PRO A 71 -26.53 11.26 13.39
N ILE A 72 -25.52 12.06 13.74
CA ILE A 72 -24.42 11.72 14.63
C ILE A 72 -24.49 12.59 15.90
N LYS A 73 -23.95 12.06 17.00
CA LYS A 73 -23.93 12.74 18.29
C LYS A 73 -22.64 13.55 18.47
N PRO A 74 -22.67 14.66 19.24
CA PRO A 74 -21.46 15.32 19.68
C PRO A 74 -20.51 14.35 20.40
N GLN A 75 -19.19 14.58 20.26
CA GLN A 75 -18.14 13.75 20.87
C GLN A 75 -18.22 12.26 20.44
N GLY A 76 -18.61 12.02 19.18
CA GLY A 76 -18.79 10.69 18.59
C GLY A 76 -17.49 9.97 18.20
N SER A 77 -16.37 10.68 18.05
CA SER A 77 -15.06 10.07 17.77
C SER A 77 -14.50 9.40 19.04
N LYS A 78 -14.75 8.09 19.23
CA LYS A 78 -14.31 7.34 20.43
C LYS A 78 -12.98 6.64 20.22
N ASN A 79 -12.82 5.98 19.08
CA ASN A 79 -11.55 5.40 18.68
C ASN A 79 -10.80 6.45 17.86
N ILE A 80 -9.69 6.95 18.40
CA ILE A 80 -8.83 7.93 17.72
C ILE A 80 -7.55 7.32 17.13
N SER A 81 -7.40 6.00 17.19
CA SER A 81 -6.25 5.29 16.62
C SER A 81 -6.26 5.38 15.09
N LEU A 82 -5.07 5.36 14.48
CA LEU A 82 -4.91 5.36 13.02
C LEU A 82 -5.53 4.11 12.39
N ASN A 83 -5.26 2.95 13.00
CA ASN A 83 -5.85 1.68 12.61
C ASN A 83 -7.17 1.48 13.38
N TYR A 84 -8.28 1.43 12.67
CA TYR A 84 -9.61 1.37 13.28
C TYR A 84 -10.00 -0.07 13.65
N SER A 85 -10.67 -0.20 14.80
CA SER A 85 -11.37 -1.41 15.22
C SER A 85 -12.79 -1.03 15.63
N PRO A 86 -13.82 -1.85 15.29
CA PRO A 86 -15.22 -1.54 15.60
C PRO A 86 -15.40 -1.18 17.07
N THR A 87 -15.86 0.04 17.33
CA THR A 87 -15.91 0.62 18.67
C THR A 87 -17.33 1.05 18.99
N ARG A 88 -17.85 0.57 20.12
CA ARG A 88 -19.22 0.85 20.53
C ARG A 88 -19.43 2.35 20.73
N ASP A 89 -20.55 2.86 20.25
CA ASP A 89 -20.97 4.27 20.36
C ASP A 89 -20.02 5.25 19.65
N ASP A 90 -19.19 4.73 18.72
CA ASP A 90 -18.35 5.53 17.82
C ASP A 90 -19.13 5.95 16.58
N GLU A 91 -18.87 7.17 16.07
CA GLU A 91 -19.54 7.74 14.88
C GLU A 91 -19.38 6.88 13.61
N ILE A 92 -18.38 6.00 13.56
CA ILE A 92 -18.19 5.07 12.44
C ILE A 92 -19.22 3.95 12.44
N GLU A 93 -19.82 3.61 13.60
CA GLU A 93 -20.95 2.67 13.64
C GLU A 93 -22.23 3.32 13.10
N ASP A 94 -22.38 4.64 13.22
CA ASP A 94 -23.46 5.38 12.55
C ASP A 94 -23.28 5.36 11.02
N LEU A 95 -22.04 5.50 10.53
CA LEU A 95 -21.71 5.32 9.10
C LEU A 95 -22.02 3.89 8.64
N TYR A 96 -21.66 2.88 9.44
CA TYR A 96 -21.97 1.49 9.14
C TYR A 96 -23.47 1.27 8.99
N GLU A 97 -24.27 1.72 9.95
CA GLU A 97 -25.72 1.52 9.87
C GLU A 97 -26.36 2.36 8.74
N LEU A 98 -25.80 3.52 8.39
CA LEU A 98 -26.27 4.33 7.25
C LEU A 98 -26.10 3.56 5.94
N LEU A 99 -24.89 3.07 5.68
CA LEU A 99 -24.56 2.35 4.46
C LEU A 99 -25.24 0.97 4.40
N LYS A 100 -25.44 0.32 5.55
CA LYS A 100 -26.20 -0.93 5.65
C LYS A 100 -27.66 -0.75 5.25
N GLU A 101 -28.31 0.33 5.70
CA GLU A 101 -29.69 0.63 5.30
C GLU A 101 -29.76 1.00 3.81
N ALA A 102 -28.83 1.80 3.31
CA ALA A 102 -28.75 2.13 1.89
C ALA A 102 -28.58 0.88 1.02
N LYS A 103 -27.66 -0.03 1.37
CA LYS A 103 -27.44 -1.30 0.66
C LYS A 103 -28.65 -2.24 0.74
N LYS A 104 -29.39 -2.21 1.85
CA LYS A 104 -30.63 -3.00 1.99
C LYS A 104 -31.72 -2.49 1.06
N GLN A 105 -31.85 -1.17 0.90
CA GLN A 105 -32.83 -0.55 -0.01
C GLN A 105 -32.38 -0.60 -1.47
N MET A 106 -31.07 -0.57 -1.72
CA MET A 106 -30.43 -0.61 -3.05
C MET A 106 -29.36 -1.71 -3.09
N PRO A 107 -29.75 -2.99 -3.26
CA PRO A 107 -28.82 -4.13 -3.24
C PRO A 107 -27.75 -4.11 -4.33
N GLU A 108 -27.94 -3.31 -5.38
CA GLU A 108 -27.01 -3.10 -6.47
C GLU A 108 -25.81 -2.22 -6.11
N ILE A 109 -25.78 -1.60 -4.92
CA ILE A 109 -24.61 -0.84 -4.45
C ILE A 109 -23.44 -1.81 -4.21
N GLU A 110 -22.33 -1.56 -4.94
CA GLU A 110 -21.11 -2.36 -4.89
C GLU A 110 -19.94 -1.60 -4.25
N ALA A 111 -20.02 -0.27 -4.19
CA ALA A 111 -18.92 0.57 -3.77
C ALA A 111 -19.36 1.85 -3.03
N VAL A 112 -18.44 2.42 -2.26
CA VAL A 112 -18.61 3.69 -1.53
C VAL A 112 -17.52 4.65 -1.98
N ASN A 113 -17.89 5.84 -2.42
CA ASN A 113 -16.95 6.91 -2.74
C ASN A 113 -16.67 7.79 -1.52
N ALA A 114 -15.40 8.12 -1.29
CA ALA A 114 -14.96 9.03 -0.23
C ALA A 114 -13.93 10.06 -0.76
N GLY A 115 -13.95 11.26 -0.17
CA GLY A 115 -13.13 12.40 -0.59
C GLY A 115 -11.82 12.62 0.18
N ALA A 116 -11.35 11.68 0.99
CA ALA A 116 -10.12 11.87 1.79
C ALA A 116 -8.87 12.00 0.89
N ILE A 117 -8.00 12.98 1.16
CA ILE A 117 -6.76 13.22 0.42
C ILE A 117 -5.54 12.67 1.18
N LEU A 118 -5.26 13.14 2.41
CA LEU A 118 -4.08 12.72 3.20
C LEU A 118 -4.38 12.09 4.56
N SER A 119 -5.61 12.23 5.07
CA SER A 119 -6.03 11.60 6.35
C SER A 119 -6.16 10.07 6.31
N SER A 120 -5.14 9.37 6.82
CA SER A 120 -5.19 7.89 6.94
C SER A 120 -6.27 7.46 7.92
N TYR A 121 -6.54 8.30 8.92
CA TYR A 121 -7.62 8.15 9.88
C TYR A 121 -8.98 8.00 9.19
N GLN A 122 -9.29 8.86 8.21
CA GLN A 122 -10.56 8.82 7.48
C GLN A 122 -10.64 7.61 6.55
N ARG A 123 -9.54 7.33 5.84
CA ARG A 123 -9.47 6.20 4.90
C ARG A 123 -9.74 4.86 5.60
N THR A 124 -9.04 4.56 6.68
CA THR A 124 -9.14 3.25 7.35
C THR A 124 -10.53 2.96 7.89
N ARG A 125 -11.26 4.00 8.34
CA ARG A 125 -12.64 3.90 8.84
C ARG A 125 -13.64 3.60 7.73
N VAL A 126 -13.53 4.29 6.59
CA VAL A 126 -14.37 4.00 5.42
C VAL A 126 -14.10 2.59 4.90
N GLU A 127 -12.82 2.19 4.82
CA GLU A 127 -12.42 0.85 4.40
C GLU A 127 -12.96 -0.25 5.33
N ASP A 128 -12.94 -0.06 6.65
CA ASP A 128 -13.51 -1.04 7.60
C ASP A 128 -15.02 -1.23 7.37
N VAL A 129 -15.77 -0.13 7.27
CA VAL A 129 -17.22 -0.19 7.02
C VAL A 129 -17.51 -0.87 5.68
N CYS A 130 -16.78 -0.51 4.63
CA CYS A 130 -16.91 -1.12 3.31
C CYS A 130 -16.67 -2.63 3.38
N ARG A 131 -15.58 -3.06 4.02
CA ARG A 131 -15.24 -4.47 4.20
C ARG A 131 -16.34 -5.24 4.94
N ARG A 132 -16.85 -4.72 6.07
CA ARG A 132 -17.94 -5.34 6.85
C ARG A 132 -19.22 -5.50 6.05
N LEU A 133 -19.47 -4.59 5.10
CA LEU A 133 -20.64 -4.61 4.23
C LEU A 133 -20.38 -5.31 2.87
N ASN A 134 -19.18 -5.85 2.64
CA ASN A 134 -18.76 -6.39 1.34
C ASN A 134 -18.97 -5.36 0.20
N LEU A 135 -18.42 -4.17 0.39
CA LEU A 135 -18.37 -3.04 -0.54
C LEU A 135 -16.91 -2.68 -0.82
N ILE A 136 -16.66 -2.04 -1.96
CA ILE A 136 -15.34 -1.51 -2.32
C ILE A 136 -15.26 -0.02 -1.99
N SER A 137 -14.20 0.41 -1.29
CA SER A 137 -13.92 1.84 -1.09
C SER A 137 -13.28 2.44 -2.34
N LEU A 138 -13.80 3.57 -2.82
CA LEU A 138 -13.26 4.37 -3.92
C LEU A 138 -12.70 5.66 -3.34
N SER A 139 -11.38 5.79 -3.32
CA SER A 139 -10.65 6.90 -2.70
C SER A 139 -9.65 7.48 -3.69
N TYR A 140 -10.16 8.01 -4.81
CA TYR A 140 -9.33 8.47 -5.93
C TYR A 140 -8.48 9.70 -5.62
N LEU A 141 -8.78 10.46 -4.56
CA LEU A 141 -7.97 11.62 -4.17
C LEU A 141 -6.84 11.26 -3.19
N TRP A 142 -6.83 10.02 -2.69
CA TRP A 142 -5.90 9.56 -1.67
C TRP A 142 -4.44 9.65 -2.15
N GLN A 143 -3.57 10.26 -1.34
CA GLN A 143 -2.13 10.43 -1.58
C GLN A 143 -1.79 11.21 -2.87
N ARG A 144 -2.73 12.01 -3.40
CA ARG A 144 -2.44 12.95 -4.48
C ARG A 144 -1.72 14.19 -3.96
N ASP A 145 -0.86 14.78 -4.80
CA ASP A 145 -0.22 16.05 -4.50
C ASP A 145 -1.26 17.17 -4.34
N GLN A 146 -1.16 17.95 -3.27
CA GLN A 146 -2.17 18.97 -2.94
C GLN A 146 -2.15 20.15 -3.93
N TYR A 147 -0.97 20.53 -4.42
CA TYR A 147 -0.84 21.66 -5.34
C TYR A 147 -1.46 21.30 -6.69
N GLU A 148 -1.10 20.14 -7.24
CA GLU A 148 -1.67 19.61 -8.48
C GLU A 148 -3.18 19.45 -8.33
N LEU A 149 -3.64 18.81 -7.26
CA LEU A 149 -5.05 18.56 -7.03
C LEU A 149 -5.88 19.85 -6.94
N MET A 150 -5.43 20.86 -6.18
CA MET A 150 -6.13 22.14 -6.10
C MET A 150 -6.08 22.90 -7.43
N SER A 151 -4.97 22.84 -8.16
CA SER A 151 -4.85 23.42 -9.49
C SER A 151 -5.89 22.82 -10.45
N GLU A 152 -6.03 21.49 -10.46
CA GLU A 152 -7.05 20.78 -11.26
C GLU A 152 -8.48 21.09 -10.82
N MET A 153 -8.75 21.18 -9.51
CA MET A 153 -10.06 21.63 -9.03
C MET A 153 -10.38 23.05 -9.52
N CYS A 154 -9.39 23.94 -9.54
CA CYS A 154 -9.55 25.30 -10.05
C CYS A 154 -9.84 25.33 -11.56
N THR A 155 -9.20 24.48 -12.37
CA THR A 155 -9.49 24.41 -13.82
C THR A 155 -10.88 23.84 -14.11
N MET A 156 -11.37 22.96 -13.24
CA MET A 156 -12.73 22.40 -13.30
C MET A 156 -13.79 23.29 -12.65
N SER A 157 -13.39 24.41 -12.06
CA SER A 157 -14.29 25.34 -11.37
C SER A 157 -14.84 26.43 -12.31
N LYS A 158 -15.97 27.01 -11.93
CA LYS A 158 -16.50 28.22 -12.59
C LYS A 158 -15.52 29.38 -12.45
N VAL A 159 -15.28 30.09 -13.54
CA VAL A 159 -14.42 31.28 -13.57
C VAL A 159 -15.17 32.50 -13.03
N THR A 160 -16.45 32.61 -13.37
CA THR A 160 -17.34 33.70 -12.92
C THR A 160 -18.65 33.14 -12.37
N ASP A 161 -19.27 33.90 -11.48
CA ASP A 161 -20.57 33.54 -10.87
C ASP A 161 -21.71 33.53 -11.91
N GLU A 162 -21.50 34.17 -13.06
CA GLU A 162 -22.41 34.21 -14.21
C GLU A 162 -22.29 32.98 -15.12
N THR A 163 -21.29 32.11 -14.89
CA THR A 163 -21.08 30.91 -15.70
C THR A 163 -22.22 29.91 -15.47
N LEU A 164 -23.04 29.69 -16.51
CA LEU A 164 -24.15 28.74 -16.50
C LEU A 164 -23.74 27.29 -16.81
N GLU A 165 -22.51 27.08 -17.26
CA GLU A 165 -21.97 25.74 -17.51
C GLU A 165 -21.97 24.90 -16.22
N PRO A 166 -22.30 23.60 -16.31
CA PRO A 166 -22.31 22.67 -15.18
C PRO A 166 -20.88 22.31 -14.75
N LYS A 167 -20.18 23.30 -14.21
CA LYS A 167 -18.82 23.21 -13.64
C LYS A 167 -18.89 23.30 -12.12
N MET A 168 -17.80 22.91 -11.48
CA MET A 168 -17.71 22.93 -10.02
C MET A 168 -17.80 24.38 -9.50
N ASP A 169 -18.62 24.60 -8.49
CA ASP A 169 -18.74 25.89 -7.80
C ASP A 169 -18.57 25.71 -6.30
N ALA A 170 -17.33 25.49 -5.88
CA ALA A 170 -16.98 25.33 -4.47
C ALA A 170 -16.63 26.68 -3.84
N ARG A 171 -17.27 27.02 -2.72
CA ARG A 171 -17.11 28.26 -1.96
C ARG A 171 -16.55 27.99 -0.58
N ILE A 172 -15.65 28.84 -0.10
CA ILE A 172 -15.15 28.79 1.28
C ILE A 172 -16.28 29.16 2.23
N ILE A 173 -16.61 28.28 3.18
CA ILE A 173 -17.67 28.51 4.18
C ILE A 173 -17.15 28.61 5.61
N LYS A 174 -15.92 28.16 5.85
CA LYS A 174 -15.23 28.26 7.13
C LYS A 174 -13.74 28.40 6.90
N VAL A 175 -13.08 29.17 7.76
CA VAL A 175 -11.61 29.29 7.82
C VAL A 175 -11.15 29.24 9.27
N ALA A 176 -10.04 28.57 9.51
CA ALA A 176 -9.45 28.32 10.83
C ALA A 176 -7.92 28.22 10.76
N ALA A 177 -7.28 29.00 9.87
CA ALA A 177 -5.83 28.96 9.67
C ALA A 177 -5.21 30.36 9.62
N ALA A 178 -3.92 30.43 9.97
CA ALA A 178 -3.17 31.68 9.98
C ALA A 178 -3.19 32.37 8.60
N GLY A 179 -3.59 33.64 8.59
CA GLY A 179 -3.69 34.44 7.36
C GLY A 179 -5.00 34.28 6.58
N LEU A 180 -5.91 33.40 7.01
CA LEU A 180 -7.30 33.36 6.56
C LEU A 180 -8.21 34.08 7.57
N ASP A 181 -9.20 34.80 7.05
CA ASP A 181 -10.15 35.62 7.80
C ASP A 181 -11.50 35.71 7.08
N ASP A 182 -12.46 36.42 7.66
CA ASP A 182 -13.82 36.63 7.17
C ASP A 182 -13.90 37.12 5.71
N ARG A 183 -12.90 37.85 5.22
CA ARG A 183 -12.83 38.34 3.83
C ARG A 183 -12.61 37.22 2.81
N HIS A 184 -12.32 36.01 3.26
CA HIS A 184 -12.13 34.83 2.42
C HIS A 184 -13.40 33.99 2.27
N LEU A 185 -14.39 34.18 3.16
CA LEU A 185 -15.67 33.49 3.09
C LEU A 185 -16.42 33.85 1.79
N GLY A 186 -17.04 32.85 1.17
CA GLY A 186 -17.76 32.99 -0.11
C GLY A 186 -16.87 33.08 -1.36
N LYS A 187 -15.52 33.11 -1.22
CA LYS A 187 -14.63 33.04 -2.39
C LYS A 187 -14.66 31.64 -3.02
N SER A 188 -14.59 31.60 -4.34
CA SER A 188 -14.44 30.36 -5.11
C SER A 188 -13.00 29.85 -5.06
N LEU A 189 -12.79 28.56 -5.38
CA LEU A 189 -11.44 27.96 -5.43
C LEU A 189 -10.45 28.75 -6.29
N PRO A 190 -10.77 29.17 -7.54
CA PRO A 190 -9.84 29.96 -8.34
C PRO A 190 -9.47 31.32 -7.71
N LYS A 191 -10.39 31.93 -6.95
CA LYS A 191 -10.16 33.22 -6.27
C LYS A 191 -9.31 33.07 -5.02
N ILE A 192 -9.43 31.95 -4.29
CA ILE A 192 -8.68 31.72 -3.04
C ILE A 192 -7.32 31.06 -3.29
N PHE A 193 -7.15 30.30 -4.37
CA PHE A 193 -5.94 29.51 -4.63
C PHE A 193 -4.62 30.30 -4.59
N PRO A 194 -4.49 31.49 -5.21
CA PRO A 194 -3.26 32.29 -5.11
C PRO A 194 -2.93 32.74 -3.68
N ILE A 195 -3.94 32.88 -2.82
CA ILE A 195 -3.75 33.21 -1.40
C ILE A 195 -3.25 31.97 -0.66
N LEU A 196 -3.84 30.80 -0.90
CA LEU A 196 -3.41 29.53 -0.31
C LEU A 196 -1.97 29.17 -0.69
N GLN A 197 -1.57 29.38 -1.95
CA GLN A 197 -0.16 29.20 -2.37
C GLN A 197 0.80 30.06 -1.55
N ARG A 198 0.45 31.33 -1.34
CA ARG A 198 1.27 32.24 -0.54
C ARG A 198 1.32 31.82 0.93
N LEU A 199 0.18 31.43 1.51
CA LEU A 199 0.09 30.98 2.90
C LEU A 199 0.84 29.67 3.12
N ASN A 200 0.79 28.74 2.16
CA ASN A 200 1.58 27.52 2.19
C ASN A 200 3.08 27.83 2.23
N SER A 201 3.56 28.77 1.42
CA SER A 201 4.98 29.17 1.45
C SER A 201 5.41 29.92 2.72
N MET A 202 4.50 30.60 3.41
CA MET A 202 4.81 31.41 4.60
C MET A 202 4.59 30.68 5.92
N TYR A 203 3.58 29.82 5.98
CA TYR A 203 3.04 29.22 7.21
C TYR A 203 2.76 27.72 7.07
N GLU A 204 3.13 27.09 5.95
CA GLU A 204 2.90 25.66 5.67
C GLU A 204 1.42 25.25 5.69
N VAL A 205 0.51 26.21 5.54
CA VAL A 205 -0.94 25.99 5.38
C VAL A 205 -1.19 24.99 4.26
N HIS A 206 -1.94 23.94 4.54
CA HIS A 206 -2.33 22.93 3.56
C HIS A 206 -3.18 23.54 2.44
N ILE A 207 -2.69 23.42 1.20
CA ILE A 207 -3.34 24.00 0.02
C ILE A 207 -4.75 23.44 -0.17
N CYS A 208 -4.97 22.17 0.13
CA CYS A 208 -6.29 21.55 0.08
C CYS A 208 -7.09 21.68 1.39
N GLY A 209 -6.60 22.39 2.40
CA GLY A 209 -7.29 22.57 3.67
C GLY A 209 -7.34 21.30 4.54
N GLU A 210 -6.40 20.38 4.33
CA GLU A 210 -6.22 19.22 5.21
C GLU A 210 -6.06 19.67 6.67
N GLY A 211 -6.62 18.91 7.61
CA GLY A 211 -6.58 19.27 9.04
C GLY A 211 -7.62 20.32 9.48
N GLY A 212 -8.54 20.72 8.59
CA GLY A 212 -9.66 21.61 8.94
C GLY A 212 -9.34 23.10 8.86
N GLU A 213 -8.25 23.46 8.16
CA GLU A 213 -7.82 24.85 7.97
C GLU A 213 -8.87 25.72 7.26
N PHE A 214 -9.64 25.12 6.35
CA PHE A 214 -10.84 25.72 5.77
C PHE A 214 -11.80 24.63 5.32
N GLU A 215 -13.08 24.98 5.27
CA GLU A 215 -14.12 24.11 4.72
C GLU A 215 -14.81 24.78 3.54
N THR A 216 -15.37 23.96 2.65
CA THR A 216 -16.03 24.43 1.44
C THR A 216 -17.45 23.89 1.33
N LEU A 217 -18.26 24.55 0.51
CA LEU A 217 -19.55 24.07 0.06
C LEU A 217 -19.64 24.16 -1.46
N VAL A 218 -20.06 23.08 -2.10
CA VAL A 218 -20.26 23.00 -3.55
C VAL A 218 -21.71 23.36 -3.88
N LEU A 219 -21.87 24.39 -4.71
CA LEU A 219 -23.17 24.91 -5.12
C LEU A 219 -23.60 24.38 -6.49
N ASP A 220 -22.64 23.96 -7.31
CA ASP A 220 -22.86 23.36 -8.61
C ASP A 220 -21.72 22.39 -8.94
N ALA A 221 -22.00 21.37 -9.75
CA ALA A 221 -21.01 20.40 -10.24
C ALA A 221 -21.53 19.71 -11.51
N PRO A 222 -20.65 19.09 -12.32
CA PRO A 222 -21.08 18.34 -13.52
C PRO A 222 -22.20 17.31 -13.30
N PHE A 223 -22.25 16.67 -12.13
CA PHE A 223 -23.28 15.67 -11.79
C PHE A 223 -24.59 16.27 -11.23
N PHE A 224 -24.69 17.60 -11.14
CA PHE A 224 -25.92 18.31 -10.76
C PHE A 224 -26.80 18.49 -12.00
N VAL A 225 -27.44 17.39 -12.41
CA VAL A 225 -28.15 17.26 -13.70
C VAL A 225 -29.55 17.87 -13.73
N ASN A 226 -30.17 18.11 -12.57
CA ASN A 226 -31.54 18.64 -12.44
C ASN A 226 -31.59 20.11 -12.01
N GLY A 227 -30.49 20.66 -11.48
CA GLY A 227 -30.44 22.04 -11.02
C GLY A 227 -29.17 22.33 -10.23
N TYR A 228 -28.99 23.59 -9.84
CA TYR A 228 -27.86 24.03 -9.02
C TYR A 228 -28.34 24.98 -7.92
N LEU A 229 -27.47 25.26 -6.95
CA LEU A 229 -27.76 26.15 -5.83
C LEU A 229 -27.27 27.56 -6.16
N ARG A 230 -28.18 28.54 -6.09
CA ARG A 230 -27.85 29.96 -6.23
C ARG A 230 -27.86 30.62 -4.86
N VAL A 231 -26.78 31.33 -4.52
CA VAL A 231 -26.71 32.12 -3.28
C VAL A 231 -27.63 33.34 -3.40
N ILE A 232 -28.51 33.50 -2.42
CA ILE A 232 -29.43 34.65 -2.28
C ILE A 232 -29.08 35.53 -1.08
N GLY A 233 -28.35 34.98 -0.11
CA GLY A 233 -27.92 35.69 1.09
C GLY A 233 -26.70 35.03 1.73
N GLN A 234 -26.00 35.79 2.57
CA GLN A 234 -24.83 35.32 3.29
C GLN A 234 -24.81 35.97 4.68
N ASN A 235 -24.82 35.15 5.72
CA ASN A 235 -24.70 35.59 7.11
C ASN A 235 -23.36 35.11 7.67
N ILE A 236 -22.49 36.05 8.06
CA ILE A 236 -21.18 35.71 8.65
C ILE A 236 -21.38 35.52 10.15
N GLY A 237 -21.11 34.30 10.62
CA GLY A 237 -21.07 33.98 12.04
C GLY A 237 -19.65 34.20 12.56
N THR A 238 -19.50 35.08 13.55
CA THR A 238 -18.30 35.06 14.40
C THR A 238 -18.57 34.05 15.51
N SER A 239 -17.80 32.96 15.57
CA SER A 239 -17.84 32.07 16.73
C SER A 239 -17.40 32.87 17.96
N GLU A 240 -18.35 33.21 18.83
CA GLU A 240 -18.08 33.89 20.09
C GLU A 240 -17.25 32.97 21.00
N GLY A 241 -15.92 33.05 20.89
CA GLY A 241 -15.01 32.32 21.79
C GLY A 241 -13.63 31.99 21.24
N ASN A 242 -13.46 31.83 19.93
CA ASN A 242 -12.17 31.47 19.31
C ASN A 242 -11.63 32.60 18.43
N ALA A 243 -10.58 33.28 18.90
CA ALA A 243 -9.86 34.27 18.10
C ALA A 243 -9.21 33.57 16.89
N GLY A 244 -9.77 33.75 15.69
CA GLY A 244 -9.19 33.26 14.43
C GLY A 244 -10.01 32.21 13.66
N VAL A 245 -11.21 31.83 14.12
CA VAL A 245 -12.14 30.99 13.35
C VAL A 245 -13.30 31.82 12.84
N TYR A 246 -13.60 31.72 11.55
CA TYR A 246 -14.71 32.44 10.91
C TYR A 246 -15.52 31.47 10.06
N SER A 247 -16.85 31.55 10.13
CA SER A 247 -17.74 30.74 9.31
C SER A 247 -18.91 31.56 8.76
N THR A 248 -19.57 31.04 7.73
CA THR A 248 -20.73 31.69 7.15
C THR A 248 -21.83 30.68 6.87
N CYS A 249 -23.07 31.09 7.14
CA CYS A 249 -24.25 30.41 6.69
C CYS A 249 -24.73 31.05 5.39
N LEU A 250 -24.82 30.25 4.32
CA LEU A 250 -25.31 30.70 3.02
C LEU A 250 -26.81 30.47 2.94
N GLU A 251 -27.55 31.48 2.50
CA GLU A 251 -28.94 31.30 2.09
C GLU A 251 -28.94 31.01 0.59
N VAL A 252 -29.54 29.88 0.20
CA VAL A 252 -29.54 29.41 -1.18
C VAL A 252 -30.95 29.07 -1.67
N GLU A 253 -31.15 29.18 -2.98
CA GLU A 253 -32.32 28.64 -3.68
C GLU A 253 -31.91 27.62 -4.74
N VAL A 254 -32.77 26.62 -4.99
CA VAL A 254 -32.56 25.64 -6.06
C VAL A 254 -33.02 26.25 -7.38
N VAL A 255 -32.11 26.35 -8.33
CA VAL A 255 -32.39 26.76 -9.71
C VAL A 255 -32.43 25.52 -10.59
N GLU A 256 -33.61 25.22 -11.14
CA GLU A 256 -33.78 24.09 -12.05
C GLU A 256 -32.95 24.27 -13.32
N ARG A 257 -32.24 23.21 -13.71
CA ARG A 257 -31.45 23.14 -14.94
C ARG A 257 -31.49 21.71 -15.42
N GLN A 258 -31.99 21.49 -16.63
CA GLN A 258 -31.89 20.20 -17.30
C GLN A 258 -30.59 20.14 -18.10
N THR A 259 -29.63 19.34 -17.66
CA THR A 259 -28.38 19.15 -18.37
C THR A 259 -28.61 18.28 -19.61
N THR A 260 -28.29 18.81 -20.80
CA THR A 260 -28.50 18.11 -22.09
C THR A 260 -27.38 17.14 -22.46
N GLN A 261 -26.21 17.28 -21.82
CA GLN A 261 -25.03 16.45 -22.06
C GLN A 261 -24.87 15.42 -20.95
N PRO A 262 -24.42 14.19 -21.26
CA PRO A 262 -24.08 13.21 -20.24
C PRO A 262 -22.90 13.71 -19.40
N VAL A 263 -22.86 13.36 -18.11
CA VAL A 263 -21.83 13.81 -17.17
C VAL A 263 -20.43 13.44 -17.65
N GLU A 264 -20.28 12.28 -18.29
CA GLU A 264 -19.04 11.77 -18.88
C GLU A 264 -18.48 12.70 -19.95
N ALA A 265 -19.34 13.37 -20.73
CA ALA A 265 -18.92 14.35 -21.71
C ALA A 265 -18.42 15.64 -21.04
N LEU A 266 -19.06 16.07 -19.96
CA LEU A 266 -18.69 17.26 -19.19
C LEU A 266 -17.35 17.11 -18.47
N ILE A 267 -17.00 15.88 -18.08
CA ILE A 267 -15.74 15.57 -17.37
C ILE A 267 -14.67 14.96 -18.29
N ARG A 268 -14.85 15.04 -19.61
CA ARG A 268 -13.89 14.45 -20.56
C ARG A 268 -12.47 15.01 -20.39
N GLU A 269 -12.39 16.29 -20.07
CA GLU A 269 -11.14 17.02 -19.83
C GLU A 269 -10.71 17.00 -18.36
N LEU A 270 -11.39 16.25 -17.49
CA LEU A 270 -10.99 16.08 -16.10
C LEU A 270 -9.57 15.50 -16.06
N PRO A 271 -8.59 16.23 -15.49
CA PRO A 271 -7.23 15.74 -15.37
C PRO A 271 -7.17 14.44 -14.58
N VAL A 272 -6.31 13.52 -14.99
CA VAL A 272 -6.08 12.25 -14.32
C VAL A 272 -4.57 12.09 -14.17
N PRO A 273 -4.06 11.75 -12.98
CA PRO A 273 -2.62 11.56 -12.81
C PRO A 273 -2.11 10.44 -13.72
N PRO A 274 -0.92 10.60 -14.33
CA PRO A 274 -0.34 9.56 -15.17
C PRO A 274 -0.02 8.32 -14.32
N LEU A 275 -0.07 7.13 -14.94
CA LEU A 275 0.24 5.87 -14.26
C LEU A 275 1.73 5.74 -13.90
N LEU A 276 2.61 6.28 -14.75
CA LEU A 276 4.03 6.43 -14.49
C LEU A 276 4.34 7.93 -14.48
N GLU A 277 4.85 8.42 -13.36
CA GLU A 277 5.35 9.79 -13.26
C GLU A 277 6.56 9.98 -14.20
N GLU A 278 6.90 11.24 -14.52
CA GLU A 278 7.94 11.56 -15.51
C GLU A 278 9.27 10.79 -15.31
N PRO A 279 9.81 10.63 -14.08
CA PRO A 279 11.05 9.89 -13.87
C PRO A 279 10.94 8.40 -14.23
N TRP A 280 9.79 7.78 -13.96
CA TRP A 280 9.52 6.37 -14.27
C TRP A 280 9.29 6.14 -15.77
N GLU A 281 8.60 7.07 -16.43
CA GLU A 281 8.39 7.01 -17.87
C GLU A 281 9.71 7.23 -18.63
N LEU A 282 10.62 8.07 -18.12
CA LEU A 282 11.97 8.22 -18.68
C LEU A 282 12.79 6.93 -18.53
N LEU A 283 12.77 6.31 -17.34
CA LEU A 283 13.42 5.02 -17.10
C LEU A 283 12.91 3.96 -18.07
N ARG A 284 11.59 3.86 -18.23
CA ARG A 284 10.96 2.93 -19.18
C ARG A 284 11.40 3.18 -20.62
N LYS A 285 11.46 4.44 -21.08
CA LYS A 285 11.91 4.79 -22.44
C LYS A 285 13.36 4.37 -22.67
N LYS A 286 14.26 4.65 -21.72
CA LYS A 286 15.66 4.22 -21.79
C LYS A 286 15.77 2.70 -21.92
N LEU A 287 14.95 1.94 -21.17
CA LEU A 287 14.93 0.48 -21.27
C LEU A 287 14.50 -0.05 -22.66
N LEU A 288 13.58 0.65 -23.33
CA LEU A 288 13.07 0.31 -24.67
C LEU A 288 14.06 0.66 -25.80
N GLU A 289 14.85 1.71 -25.63
CA GLU A 289 15.84 2.17 -26.64
C GLU A 289 17.07 1.27 -26.70
N ASP A 290 17.50 0.74 -25.55
CA ASP A 290 18.58 -0.21 -25.45
C ASP A 290 18.21 -1.53 -26.15
N HIS A 291 18.78 -1.77 -27.33
CA HIS A 291 18.59 -3.02 -28.09
C HIS A 291 19.25 -4.21 -27.40
N TYR A 292 18.49 -5.30 -27.19
CA TYR A 292 19.05 -6.58 -26.74
C TYR A 292 18.19 -7.77 -27.19
N GLU A 293 18.84 -8.91 -27.35
CA GLU A 293 18.19 -10.16 -27.74
C GLU A 293 17.66 -10.89 -26.51
N LEU A 294 16.37 -11.24 -26.53
CA LEU A 294 15.78 -12.08 -25.50
C LEU A 294 16.28 -13.53 -25.67
N PRO A 295 16.73 -14.19 -24.58
CA PRO A 295 17.03 -15.61 -24.61
C PRO A 295 15.81 -16.41 -25.07
N ARG A 296 16.03 -17.43 -25.91
CA ARG A 296 14.98 -18.35 -26.35
C ARG A 296 14.54 -19.28 -25.21
N ASP A 297 13.25 -19.57 -25.16
CA ASP A 297 12.61 -20.38 -24.11
C ASP A 297 13.33 -21.69 -23.80
N GLY A 298 13.55 -21.94 -22.51
CA GLY A 298 13.93 -23.24 -22.00
C GLY A 298 12.70 -24.12 -21.75
N ASN A 299 12.86 -25.44 -21.83
CA ASN A 299 11.79 -26.38 -21.51
C ASN A 299 11.35 -26.27 -20.04
N ILE A 300 10.04 -26.31 -19.80
CA ILE A 300 9.43 -26.44 -18.47
C ILE A 300 9.87 -27.78 -17.87
N LEU A 301 10.61 -27.72 -16.76
CA LEU A 301 10.98 -28.90 -16.00
C LEU A 301 9.81 -29.27 -15.07
N LYS A 302 9.36 -30.53 -15.14
CA LYS A 302 8.47 -31.09 -14.11
C LYS A 302 9.33 -31.58 -12.95
N GLY A 303 9.00 -31.16 -11.74
CA GLY A 303 9.60 -31.71 -10.53
C GLY A 303 9.20 -33.18 -10.35
N ASN A 304 10.17 -34.04 -10.04
CA ASN A 304 9.86 -35.30 -9.38
C ASN A 304 9.58 -35.02 -7.90
N ASP A 305 8.80 -35.88 -7.24
CA ASP A 305 8.52 -35.81 -5.80
C ASP A 305 9.82 -36.02 -5.00
N ILE A 306 10.62 -34.96 -4.88
CA ILE A 306 11.89 -34.95 -4.15
C ILE A 306 11.63 -34.23 -2.84
N THR A 307 11.14 -35.02 -1.88
CA THR A 307 11.25 -34.85 -0.41
C THR A 307 10.76 -33.54 0.23
N SER A 308 9.93 -33.68 1.26
CA SER A 308 9.40 -32.54 2.01
C SER A 308 10.38 -32.08 3.09
N PRO A 309 10.79 -30.80 3.11
CA PRO A 309 11.58 -30.25 4.22
C PRO A 309 10.76 -30.32 5.51
N ARG A 310 11.45 -30.51 6.64
CA ARG A 310 10.80 -30.49 7.96
C ARG A 310 10.38 -29.07 8.31
N THR A 311 9.28 -28.96 9.06
CA THR A 311 8.88 -27.69 9.69
C THR A 311 9.98 -27.22 10.63
N CYS A 312 10.43 -25.98 10.44
CA CYS A 312 11.43 -25.31 11.26
C CYS A 312 10.73 -24.29 12.17
N VAL A 313 11.10 -24.25 13.45
CA VAL A 313 10.58 -23.25 14.40
C VAL A 313 11.74 -22.71 15.23
N GLU A 314 12.20 -21.51 14.91
CA GLU A 314 13.43 -20.95 15.48
C GLU A 314 13.26 -19.51 15.96
N ALA A 315 13.77 -19.25 17.15
CA ALA A 315 13.78 -17.90 17.73
C ALA A 315 15.13 -17.25 17.44
N ILE A 316 15.11 -16.15 16.68
CA ILE A 316 16.29 -15.40 16.27
C ILE A 316 16.06 -13.94 16.66
N GLY A 317 16.89 -13.48 17.60
CA GLY A 317 16.67 -12.21 18.28
C GLY A 317 15.27 -12.14 18.90
N ARG A 318 14.49 -11.14 18.47
CA ARG A 318 13.11 -10.94 18.92
C ARG A 318 12.05 -11.66 18.08
N ASN A 319 12.44 -12.22 16.94
CA ASN A 319 11.51 -12.82 16.00
C ASN A 319 11.47 -14.34 16.19
N LEU A 320 10.30 -14.93 16.00
CA LEU A 320 10.12 -16.36 15.83
C LEU A 320 9.85 -16.63 14.35
N HIS A 321 10.69 -17.45 13.75
CA HIS A 321 10.58 -17.93 12.39
C HIS A 321 9.92 -19.30 12.40
N ILE A 322 8.80 -19.45 11.70
CA ILE A 322 8.09 -20.71 11.51
C ILE A 322 8.08 -20.99 10.02
N SER A 323 8.91 -21.93 9.56
CA SER A 323 9.18 -22.13 8.14
C SER A 323 8.78 -23.54 7.69
N ASN A 324 8.49 -23.69 6.40
CA ASN A 324 8.22 -24.97 5.74
C ASN A 324 6.94 -25.68 6.24
N LEU A 325 5.89 -24.97 6.63
CA LEU A 325 4.61 -25.61 6.95
C LEU A 325 3.98 -26.17 5.68
N ARG A 326 3.76 -27.48 5.64
CA ARG A 326 3.09 -28.19 4.55
C ARG A 326 1.97 -29.09 5.12
N PRO A 327 0.96 -29.46 4.32
CA PRO A 327 -0.09 -30.35 4.78
C PRO A 327 0.46 -31.71 5.21
N LEU A 328 0.14 -32.16 6.42
CA LEU A 328 0.47 -33.49 6.94
C LEU A 328 -0.69 -34.48 6.73
N GLN A 329 -1.90 -33.96 6.54
CA GLN A 329 -3.14 -34.71 6.37
C GLN A 329 -4.12 -33.94 5.47
N GLY A 330 -5.23 -34.60 5.11
CA GLY A 330 -6.27 -34.04 4.26
C GLY A 330 -6.33 -34.71 2.88
N SER A 331 -7.55 -34.96 2.43
CA SER A 331 -7.85 -35.65 1.16
C SER A 331 -8.09 -34.69 0.00
N CYS A 332 -8.56 -33.48 0.29
CA CYS A 332 -8.81 -32.42 -0.70
C CYS A 332 -7.98 -31.17 -0.39
N LEU A 333 -7.93 -30.23 -1.35
CA LEU A 333 -7.19 -28.97 -1.22
C LEU A 333 -7.60 -28.19 0.04
N ASP A 334 -8.89 -28.06 0.28
CA ASP A 334 -9.42 -27.29 1.41
C ASP A 334 -9.02 -27.91 2.76
N GLU A 335 -9.16 -29.24 2.93
CA GLU A 335 -8.69 -29.94 4.13
C GLU A 335 -7.17 -29.77 4.35
N LYS A 336 -6.39 -29.84 3.27
CA LYS A 336 -4.93 -29.62 3.31
C LYS A 336 -4.57 -28.18 3.70
N CYS A 337 -5.30 -27.19 3.21
CA CYS A 337 -5.12 -25.79 3.61
C CYS A 337 -5.45 -25.59 5.10
N ARG A 338 -6.59 -26.10 5.55
CA ARG A 338 -6.99 -26.02 6.97
C ARG A 338 -5.97 -26.68 7.88
N ASP A 339 -5.38 -27.80 7.45
CA ASP A 339 -4.33 -28.48 8.20
C ASP A 339 -3.11 -27.58 8.42
N VAL A 340 -2.59 -26.93 7.38
CA VAL A 340 -1.45 -25.99 7.48
C VAL A 340 -1.73 -24.86 8.48
N PHE A 341 -2.91 -24.25 8.40
CA PHE A 341 -3.29 -23.18 9.33
C PHE A 341 -3.55 -23.69 10.76
N ALA A 342 -4.07 -24.91 10.92
CA ALA A 342 -4.22 -25.54 12.23
C ALA A 342 -2.86 -25.87 12.86
N GLN A 343 -1.88 -26.30 12.06
CA GLN A 343 -0.50 -26.49 12.51
C GLN A 343 0.10 -25.17 13.01
N LEU A 344 -0.06 -24.08 12.24
CA LEU A 344 0.40 -22.75 12.64
C LEU A 344 -0.26 -22.29 13.96
N GLU A 345 -1.59 -22.42 14.07
CA GLU A 345 -2.33 -22.08 15.29
C GLU A 345 -1.81 -22.82 16.52
N ARG A 346 -1.52 -24.12 16.37
CA ARG A 346 -0.98 -24.95 17.44
C ARG A 346 0.39 -24.45 17.88
N ILE A 347 1.30 -24.17 16.93
CA ILE A 347 2.66 -23.68 17.22
C ILE A 347 2.63 -22.33 17.95
N LEU A 348 1.73 -21.43 17.55
CA LEU A 348 1.52 -20.14 18.21
C LEU A 348 0.96 -20.32 19.62
N SER A 349 -0.09 -21.13 19.77
CA SER A 349 -0.77 -21.38 21.05
C SER A 349 0.15 -22.00 22.09
N GLU A 350 0.99 -22.97 21.69
CA GLU A 350 2.01 -23.60 22.53
C GLU A 350 3.03 -22.60 23.10
N ARG A 351 3.20 -21.44 22.44
CA ARG A 351 4.13 -20.36 22.84
C ARG A 351 3.40 -19.13 23.40
N HIS A 352 2.09 -19.22 23.61
CA HIS A 352 1.25 -18.10 24.05
C HIS A 352 1.29 -16.88 23.09
N LEU A 353 1.54 -17.14 21.80
CA LEU A 353 1.52 -16.14 20.74
C LEU A 353 0.16 -16.17 20.04
N THR A 354 -0.19 -15.07 19.36
CA THR A 354 -1.41 -14.97 18.56
C THR A 354 -1.10 -14.54 17.13
N ARG A 355 -2.07 -14.73 16.24
CA ARG A 355 -1.95 -14.38 14.81
C ARG A 355 -1.65 -12.89 14.60
N SER A 356 -2.05 -12.02 15.52
CA SER A 356 -1.84 -10.57 15.41
C SER A 356 -0.35 -10.18 15.47
N GLN A 357 0.50 -11.05 16.00
CA GLN A 357 1.95 -10.88 16.07
C GLN A 357 2.69 -11.30 14.79
N ILE A 358 2.02 -11.91 13.81
CA ILE A 358 2.67 -12.32 12.56
C ILE A 358 2.98 -11.08 11.73
N LEU A 359 4.25 -10.88 11.38
CA LEU A 359 4.76 -9.70 10.66
C LEU A 359 4.77 -9.90 9.14
N ALA A 360 5.24 -11.07 8.70
CA ALA A 360 5.41 -11.41 7.29
C ALA A 360 5.07 -12.87 7.03
N SER A 361 4.70 -13.18 5.80
CA SER A 361 4.38 -14.52 5.34
C SER A 361 4.87 -14.77 3.91
N THR A 362 5.40 -15.97 3.68
CA THR A 362 5.75 -16.49 2.35
C THR A 362 4.81 -17.64 2.05
N LEU A 363 4.02 -17.53 0.99
CA LEU A 363 3.07 -18.55 0.55
C LEU A 363 3.49 -19.08 -0.82
N ILE A 364 3.91 -20.33 -0.88
CA ILE A 364 4.25 -21.00 -2.15
C ILE A 364 3.12 -21.96 -2.49
N LEU A 365 2.56 -21.86 -3.69
CA LEU A 365 1.55 -22.77 -4.21
C LEU A 365 2.17 -23.71 -5.24
N SER A 366 1.69 -24.95 -5.30
CA SER A 366 2.09 -25.90 -6.34
C SER A 366 1.49 -25.58 -7.71
N ASN A 367 0.32 -24.92 -7.71
CA ASN A 367 -0.41 -24.45 -8.87
C ASN A 367 -1.18 -23.17 -8.48
N ILE A 368 -0.95 -22.06 -9.18
CA ILE A 368 -1.58 -20.75 -8.94
C ILE A 368 -3.07 -20.77 -9.24
N GLU A 369 -3.58 -21.72 -10.02
CA GLU A 369 -5.03 -21.90 -10.25
C GLU A 369 -5.78 -22.18 -8.94
N ASN A 370 -5.10 -22.77 -7.96
CA ASN A 370 -5.65 -23.03 -6.61
C ASN A 370 -5.70 -21.76 -5.74
N PHE A 371 -5.19 -20.61 -6.21
CA PHE A 371 -5.07 -19.38 -5.45
C PHE A 371 -6.39 -18.96 -4.80
N ALA A 372 -7.51 -19.00 -5.52
CA ALA A 372 -8.80 -18.56 -4.98
C ALA A 372 -9.22 -19.36 -3.73
N ALA A 373 -9.09 -20.69 -3.78
CA ALA A 373 -9.47 -21.59 -2.68
C ALA A 373 -8.50 -21.50 -1.49
N VAL A 374 -7.20 -21.38 -1.75
CA VAL A 374 -6.19 -21.17 -0.69
C VAL A 374 -6.38 -19.81 -0.05
N ASN A 375 -6.65 -18.77 -0.85
CA ASN A 375 -6.87 -17.42 -0.38
C ASN A 375 -8.12 -17.33 0.50
N GLU A 376 -9.19 -18.08 0.23
CA GLU A 376 -10.34 -18.15 1.14
C GLU A 376 -9.94 -18.65 2.55
N ASN A 377 -9.17 -19.74 2.63
CA ASN A 377 -8.65 -20.26 3.90
C ASN A 377 -7.70 -19.27 4.59
N TYR A 378 -6.83 -18.63 3.83
CA TYR A 378 -5.94 -17.58 4.30
C TYR A 378 -6.73 -16.39 4.86
N ASN A 379 -7.80 -15.96 4.16
CA ASN A 379 -8.67 -14.86 4.58
C ASN A 379 -9.36 -15.17 5.91
N ASN A 380 -9.84 -16.40 6.07
CA ASN A 380 -10.50 -16.85 7.30
C ASN A 380 -9.52 -16.91 8.47
N PHE A 381 -8.27 -17.32 8.23
CA PHE A 381 -7.25 -17.38 9.28
C PHE A 381 -6.83 -15.98 9.75
N PHE A 382 -6.59 -15.07 8.81
CA PHE A 382 -6.20 -13.68 9.04
C PHE A 382 -7.37 -12.70 9.03
N ASP A 383 -8.57 -13.13 9.45
CA ASP A 383 -9.74 -12.26 9.54
C ASP A 383 -9.47 -11.10 10.50
N VAL A 384 -9.41 -9.89 9.94
CA VAL A 384 -9.12 -8.65 10.67
C VAL A 384 -10.15 -8.33 11.75
N SER A 385 -11.35 -8.90 11.64
CA SER A 385 -12.40 -8.80 12.67
C SER A 385 -12.04 -9.53 13.96
N ASN A 386 -11.15 -10.53 13.89
CA ASN A 386 -10.77 -11.39 15.01
C ASN A 386 -9.33 -11.15 15.49
N MET A 387 -8.46 -10.66 14.61
CA MET A 387 -7.02 -10.52 14.86
C MET A 387 -6.57 -9.05 14.93
N GLY A 388 -7.41 -8.11 14.50
CA GLY A 388 -7.07 -6.70 14.38
C GLY A 388 -6.74 -6.29 12.95
N PRO A 389 -6.57 -4.98 12.73
CA PRO A 389 -6.62 -4.36 11.40
C PRO A 389 -5.40 -4.65 10.50
N LEU A 390 -4.32 -5.20 11.04
CA LEU A 390 -3.05 -5.37 10.31
C LEU A 390 -2.73 -6.85 10.08
N PRO A 391 -3.19 -7.47 8.98
CA PRO A 391 -2.69 -8.78 8.56
C PRO A 391 -1.20 -8.70 8.16
N PRO A 392 -0.46 -9.81 8.15
CA PRO A 392 0.96 -9.78 7.81
C PRO A 392 1.21 -9.28 6.38
N SER A 393 2.43 -8.83 6.12
CA SER A 393 2.92 -8.71 4.73
C SER A 393 2.99 -10.10 4.08
N ARG A 394 2.89 -10.17 2.75
CA ARG A 394 2.82 -11.42 2.00
C ARG A 394 3.57 -11.36 0.68
N SER A 395 4.31 -12.42 0.38
CA SER A 395 4.68 -12.81 -0.99
C SER A 395 4.00 -14.14 -1.32
N CYS A 396 3.43 -14.25 -2.53
CA CYS A 396 2.68 -15.42 -2.96
C CYS A 396 3.07 -15.83 -4.37
N VAL A 397 3.73 -16.98 -4.53
CA VAL A 397 4.27 -17.44 -5.81
C VAL A 397 3.90 -18.88 -6.10
N GLU A 398 3.96 -19.31 -7.36
CA GLU A 398 3.82 -20.72 -7.74
C GLU A 398 5.18 -21.38 -7.94
N SER A 399 5.41 -22.50 -7.29
CA SER A 399 6.49 -23.42 -7.63
C SER A 399 5.94 -24.82 -7.81
N ASN A 400 5.97 -25.31 -9.05
CA ASN A 400 5.60 -26.69 -9.37
C ASN A 400 6.57 -27.72 -8.77
N LEU A 401 7.67 -27.26 -8.15
CA LEU A 401 8.70 -28.07 -7.50
C LEU A 401 8.38 -28.38 -6.02
N LEU A 402 7.23 -27.93 -5.50
CA LEU A 402 6.76 -28.33 -4.16
C LEU A 402 6.44 -29.83 -4.05
N GLY A 403 6.11 -30.48 -5.18
CA GLY A 403 5.68 -31.88 -5.26
C GLY A 403 4.16 -32.04 -5.34
N GLU A 404 3.70 -33.15 -5.93
CA GLU A 404 2.26 -33.37 -6.24
C GLU A 404 1.39 -33.51 -4.97
N ASN A 405 2.00 -33.96 -3.87
CA ASN A 405 1.29 -34.20 -2.62
C ASN A 405 1.13 -32.95 -1.73
N SER A 406 1.89 -31.89 -1.97
CA SER A 406 1.95 -30.67 -1.16
C SER A 406 1.40 -29.46 -1.93
N PRO A 407 0.08 -29.19 -1.87
CA PRO A 407 -0.53 -28.12 -2.66
C PRO A 407 -0.03 -26.72 -2.30
N LEU A 408 0.46 -26.52 -1.07
CA LEU A 408 0.98 -25.26 -0.55
C LEU A 408 2.12 -25.49 0.46
N GLN A 409 2.97 -24.48 0.61
CA GLN A 409 3.92 -24.30 1.71
C GLN A 409 3.76 -22.89 2.29
N LEU A 410 3.76 -22.78 3.63
CA LEU A 410 3.68 -21.52 4.36
C LEU A 410 4.90 -21.34 5.27
N SER A 411 5.50 -20.16 5.23
CA SER A 411 6.48 -19.69 6.21
C SER A 411 6.03 -18.35 6.78
N VAL A 412 6.29 -18.07 8.05
CA VAL A 412 5.91 -16.81 8.71
C VAL A 412 6.99 -16.31 9.67
N ILE A 413 7.05 -14.99 9.81
CA ILE A 413 7.87 -14.28 10.81
C ILE A 413 6.93 -13.70 11.86
N VAL A 414 7.20 -13.95 13.14
CA VAL A 414 6.33 -13.54 14.26
C VAL A 414 7.12 -12.70 15.25
N ASP A 415 6.55 -11.58 15.72
CA ASP A 415 7.11 -10.82 16.83
C ASP A 415 6.90 -11.57 18.15
N ASN A 416 7.98 -12.10 18.72
CA ASN A 416 7.98 -12.88 19.96
C ASN A 416 8.28 -12.04 21.21
N SER A 417 8.53 -10.74 21.06
CA SER A 417 9.03 -9.89 22.16
C SER A 417 7.96 -9.09 22.90
N HIS A 418 6.83 -8.80 22.24
CA HIS A 418 5.89 -7.81 22.75
C HIS A 418 4.66 -8.41 23.43
N LYS A 419 4.15 -7.71 24.45
CA LYS A 419 2.93 -8.09 25.17
C LYS A 419 1.69 -7.63 24.42
N LEU A 420 0.72 -8.52 24.25
CA LEU A 420 -0.56 -8.22 23.63
C LEU A 420 -1.42 -7.30 24.51
N ILE A 421 -2.11 -6.36 23.87
CA ILE A 421 -3.14 -5.54 24.49
C ILE A 421 -4.51 -6.13 24.14
N LYS A 422 -5.43 -6.10 25.11
CA LYS A 422 -6.80 -6.55 24.90
C LYS A 422 -7.69 -5.36 24.56
N GLU A 423 -8.10 -5.26 23.31
CA GLU A 423 -9.09 -4.29 22.84
C GLU A 423 -10.45 -5.01 22.64
N GLY A 424 -11.34 -4.88 23.62
CA GLY A 424 -12.60 -5.60 23.62
C GLY A 424 -12.42 -7.13 23.68
N LYS A 425 -12.74 -7.83 22.60
CA LYS A 425 -12.55 -9.28 22.45
C LYS A 425 -11.25 -9.67 21.72
N ILE A 426 -10.55 -8.70 21.14
CA ILE A 426 -9.39 -8.92 20.26
C ILE A 426 -8.10 -8.73 21.07
N LEU A 427 -7.11 -9.58 20.82
CA LEU A 427 -5.75 -9.41 21.33
C LEU A 427 -4.87 -8.84 20.21
N THR A 428 -4.49 -7.57 20.33
CA THR A 428 -3.71 -6.85 19.34
C THR A 428 -2.26 -6.67 19.80
N ASN A 429 -1.34 -6.64 18.84
CA ASN A 429 0.03 -6.19 19.05
C ASN A 429 0.07 -4.68 18.75
N ASP A 430 0.09 -3.82 19.77
CA ASP A 430 0.12 -2.36 19.63
C ASP A 430 1.47 -1.81 19.13
N ASN A 431 2.51 -2.64 19.22
CA ASN A 431 3.84 -2.38 18.68
C ASN A 431 3.92 -2.68 17.18
N LYS A 432 3.00 -3.47 16.63
CA LYS A 432 2.90 -3.73 15.19
C LYS A 432 2.18 -2.57 14.51
N ASP A 433 2.79 -2.07 13.44
CA ASP A 433 2.18 -1.05 12.59
C ASP A 433 2.32 -1.45 11.12
N GLY A 434 1.58 -0.77 10.26
CA GLY A 434 1.50 -1.22 8.89
C GLY A 434 0.75 -0.29 7.95
N LEU A 435 0.98 -0.53 6.67
CA LEU A 435 0.23 0.07 5.59
C LEU A 435 -0.68 -1.00 4.98
N HIS A 436 -1.98 -0.90 5.26
CA HIS A 436 -3.02 -1.78 4.72
C HIS A 436 -3.97 -0.97 3.84
N VAL A 437 -3.88 -1.18 2.52
CA VAL A 437 -4.61 -0.43 1.47
C VAL A 437 -5.67 -1.34 0.87
N GLN A 438 -6.93 -1.02 1.11
CA GLN A 438 -8.08 -1.81 0.65
C GLN A 438 -8.93 -1.08 -0.40
N GLY A 439 -8.89 0.26 -0.42
CA GLY A 439 -9.59 1.08 -1.39
C GLY A 439 -8.88 1.19 -2.75
N ARG A 440 -9.66 1.47 -3.81
CA ARG A 440 -9.13 1.82 -5.13
C ARG A 440 -8.76 3.30 -5.19
N SER A 441 -7.58 3.60 -5.72
CA SER A 441 -7.03 4.96 -5.84
C SER A 441 -6.12 5.06 -7.08
N TYR A 442 -5.57 6.24 -7.35
CA TYR A 442 -4.48 6.37 -8.33
C TYR A 442 -3.10 6.01 -7.76
N TRP A 443 -2.99 5.92 -6.43
CA TRP A 443 -1.71 5.93 -5.74
C TRP A 443 -1.05 4.55 -5.67
N ALA A 444 -1.73 3.54 -5.12
CA ALA A 444 -1.17 2.19 -4.99
C ALA A 444 -2.26 1.12 -5.16
N PRO A 445 -1.91 -0.09 -5.67
CA PRO A 445 -2.85 -1.20 -5.77
C PRO A 445 -3.36 -1.64 -4.39
N CYS A 446 -4.65 -1.94 -4.30
CA CYS A 446 -5.20 -2.55 -3.10
C CYS A 446 -4.80 -4.02 -2.97
N ASN A 447 -4.93 -4.54 -1.76
CA ASN A 447 -4.57 -5.92 -1.44
C ASN A 447 -5.53 -6.93 -2.11
N ILE A 448 -4.99 -8.00 -2.70
CA ILE A 448 -5.78 -9.15 -3.22
C ILE A 448 -5.91 -10.23 -2.12
N GLY A 449 -6.77 -9.99 -1.13
CA GLY A 449 -6.88 -10.77 0.11
C GLY A 449 -6.24 -10.05 1.30
N PRO A 450 -6.45 -10.46 2.57
CA PRO A 450 -6.00 -9.73 3.75
C PRO A 450 -4.51 -9.93 3.96
N TYR A 451 -3.72 -9.10 3.32
CA TYR A 451 -2.32 -8.85 3.64
C TYR A 451 -2.11 -7.35 3.64
N SER A 452 -1.15 -6.89 4.43
CA SER A 452 -0.74 -5.48 4.43
C SER A 452 0.35 -5.28 3.39
N GLN A 453 0.33 -4.16 2.68
CA GLN A 453 1.37 -3.80 1.71
C GLN A 453 2.74 -3.66 2.38
N ALA A 454 2.77 -3.19 3.62
CA ALA A 454 3.97 -3.19 4.45
C ALA A 454 3.63 -3.39 5.93
N ILE A 455 4.52 -4.04 6.68
CA ILE A 455 4.45 -4.20 8.14
C ILE A 455 5.80 -3.83 8.75
N TRP A 456 5.78 -3.12 9.88
CA TRP A 456 6.95 -2.89 10.72
C TRP A 456 6.55 -2.94 12.20
N VAL A 457 7.55 -2.81 13.06
CA VAL A 457 7.37 -2.75 14.50
C VAL A 457 7.87 -1.40 15.00
N LYS A 458 7.04 -0.66 15.74
CA LYS A 458 7.29 0.74 16.14
C LYS A 458 8.54 0.88 16.99
N ASN A 459 8.74 -0.03 17.95
CA ASN A 459 9.89 -0.02 18.86
C ASN A 459 11.07 -0.82 18.32
N ASP A 460 11.08 -1.15 17.02
CA ASP A 460 12.28 -1.73 16.42
C ASP A 460 13.37 -0.68 16.31
N VAL A 461 14.50 -0.91 16.98
CA VAL A 461 15.63 0.02 16.95
C VAL A 461 16.16 0.24 15.54
N ASN A 462 16.08 -0.75 14.64
CA ASN A 462 16.50 -0.59 13.25
C ASN A 462 15.33 -0.26 12.31
N SER A 463 14.13 -0.03 12.83
CA SER A 463 12.93 0.32 12.06
C SER A 463 12.69 -0.57 10.82
N VAL A 464 12.89 -1.88 10.97
CA VAL A 464 12.83 -2.83 9.84
C VAL A 464 11.39 -2.98 9.36
N CYS A 465 11.22 -2.86 8.05
CA CYS A 465 9.95 -2.89 7.35
C CYS A 465 9.94 -4.06 6.35
N TYR A 466 8.91 -4.91 6.44
CA TYR A 466 8.64 -5.99 5.50
C TYR A 466 7.63 -5.51 4.46
N ILE A 467 8.03 -5.47 3.18
CA ILE A 467 7.18 -5.00 2.08
C ILE A 467 6.70 -6.21 1.27
N SER A 468 5.38 -6.29 1.08
CA SER A 468 4.72 -7.34 0.33
C SER A 468 5.11 -7.34 -1.15
N GLY A 469 4.95 -8.49 -1.80
CA GLY A 469 5.14 -8.62 -3.24
C GLY A 469 4.24 -7.67 -4.05
N GLN A 470 4.86 -6.91 -4.95
CA GLN A 470 4.20 -5.97 -5.84
C GLN A 470 4.23 -6.50 -7.27
N ILE A 471 3.04 -6.73 -7.84
CA ILE A 471 2.86 -7.01 -9.26
C ILE A 471 2.32 -5.77 -9.98
N SER A 472 2.38 -5.76 -11.31
CA SER A 472 2.10 -4.61 -12.18
C SER A 472 0.62 -4.24 -12.35
N LEU A 473 -0.17 -4.29 -11.27
CA LEU A 473 -1.58 -3.88 -11.31
C LEU A 473 -1.70 -2.38 -11.53
N ILE A 474 -2.66 -1.98 -12.36
CA ILE A 474 -3.09 -0.59 -12.49
C ILE A 474 -3.89 -0.22 -11.23
N PRO A 475 -3.43 0.70 -10.36
CA PRO A 475 -4.06 0.97 -9.06
C PRO A 475 -5.55 1.32 -9.11
N SER A 476 -5.95 2.08 -10.13
CA SER A 476 -7.31 2.59 -10.27
C SER A 476 -8.32 1.51 -10.66
N THR A 477 -7.89 0.51 -11.43
CA THR A 477 -8.77 -0.52 -12.00
C THR A 477 -8.57 -1.89 -11.38
N MET A 478 -7.43 -2.13 -10.74
CA MET A 478 -6.96 -3.44 -10.26
C MET A 478 -6.84 -4.49 -11.38
N SER A 479 -6.58 -4.04 -12.61
CA SER A 479 -6.33 -4.89 -13.77
C SER A 479 -4.84 -4.95 -14.13
N MET A 480 -4.44 -5.99 -14.86
CA MET A 480 -3.10 -6.05 -15.46
C MET A 480 -3.03 -5.13 -16.68
N PRO A 481 -1.84 -4.66 -17.08
CA PRO A 481 -1.67 -3.83 -18.26
C PRO A 481 -2.08 -4.57 -19.54
N ASP A 482 -2.52 -3.81 -20.55
CA ASP A 482 -2.88 -4.37 -21.85
C ASP A 482 -1.64 -4.92 -22.57
N LYS A 483 -1.79 -6.11 -23.16
CA LYS A 483 -0.70 -6.78 -23.89
C LYS A 483 -0.55 -6.18 -25.28
N VAL A 484 0.66 -5.74 -25.62
CA VAL A 484 1.02 -5.22 -26.96
C VAL A 484 1.98 -6.19 -27.64
N ASP A 485 3.22 -6.25 -27.15
CA ASP A 485 4.25 -7.21 -27.51
C ASP A 485 4.98 -7.64 -26.23
N PHE A 486 5.66 -8.79 -26.28
CA PHE A 486 6.26 -9.37 -25.08
C PHE A 486 7.32 -8.46 -24.43
N LEU A 487 8.19 -7.81 -25.22
CA LEU A 487 9.28 -7.02 -24.67
C LEU A 487 8.76 -5.74 -24.00
N SER A 488 7.85 -5.05 -24.66
CA SER A 488 7.22 -3.84 -24.11
C SER A 488 6.39 -4.16 -22.86
N ASP A 489 5.67 -5.29 -22.87
CA ASP A 489 4.93 -5.79 -21.69
C ASP A 489 5.88 -6.16 -20.54
N ALA A 490 6.95 -6.92 -20.81
CA ALA A 490 7.97 -7.28 -19.83
C ALA A 490 8.60 -6.06 -19.15
N ILE A 491 9.03 -5.07 -19.94
CA ILE A 491 9.60 -3.82 -19.43
C ILE A 491 8.56 -3.05 -18.64
N PHE A 492 7.35 -2.87 -19.17
CA PHE A 492 6.31 -2.12 -18.49
C PHE A 492 5.92 -2.75 -17.16
N GLN A 493 5.74 -4.07 -17.12
CA GLN A 493 5.42 -4.79 -15.89
C GLN A 493 6.56 -4.67 -14.88
N SER A 494 7.82 -4.81 -15.30
CA SER A 494 9.01 -4.63 -14.43
C SER A 494 9.07 -3.24 -13.81
N VAL A 495 8.87 -2.19 -14.62
CA VAL A 495 8.92 -0.80 -14.16
C VAL A 495 7.75 -0.47 -13.24
N LEU A 496 6.51 -0.82 -13.62
CA LEU A 496 5.32 -0.47 -12.85
C LEU A 496 5.30 -1.19 -11.49
N SER A 497 5.71 -2.46 -11.45
CA SER A 497 5.78 -3.21 -10.19
C SER A 497 6.89 -2.69 -9.26
N LEU A 498 8.05 -2.28 -9.80
CA LEU A 498 9.10 -1.63 -9.01
C LEU A 498 8.66 -0.24 -8.52
N ARG A 499 7.91 0.52 -9.34
CA ARG A 499 7.30 1.80 -8.93
C ARG A 499 6.39 1.61 -7.73
N HIS A 500 5.54 0.58 -7.72
CA HIS A 500 4.70 0.26 -6.56
C HIS A 500 5.51 -0.01 -5.31
N PHE A 501 6.57 -0.83 -5.42
CA PHE A 501 7.48 -1.08 -4.30
C PHE A 501 8.10 0.23 -3.77
N HIS A 502 8.61 1.07 -4.66
CA HIS A 502 9.19 2.37 -4.30
C HIS A 502 8.18 3.30 -3.61
N THR A 503 6.97 3.41 -4.15
CA THR A 503 5.89 4.22 -3.56
C THR A 503 5.59 3.79 -2.12
N LEU A 504 5.48 2.49 -1.88
CA LEU A 504 5.27 1.95 -0.52
C LEU A 504 6.45 2.28 0.40
N LYS A 505 7.67 2.08 -0.08
CA LYS A 505 8.92 2.36 0.64
C LYS A 505 9.00 3.82 1.09
N GLU A 506 8.75 4.77 0.18
CA GLU A 506 8.76 6.20 0.51
C GLU A 506 7.65 6.57 1.49
N THR A 507 6.45 6.01 1.29
CA THR A 507 5.29 6.33 2.14
C THR A 507 5.51 5.91 3.60
N ILE A 508 6.17 4.78 3.84
CA ILE A 508 6.47 4.32 5.20
C ILE A 508 7.80 4.87 5.75
N GLY A 509 8.51 5.70 4.97
CA GLY A 509 9.80 6.29 5.31
C GLY A 509 10.98 5.32 5.32
N ALA A 510 10.82 4.10 4.78
CA ALA A 510 11.83 3.04 4.83
C ALA A 510 12.86 3.16 3.69
N ARG A 511 13.54 4.29 3.60
CA ARG A 511 14.32 4.67 2.40
C ARG A 511 15.47 3.74 2.04
N HIS A 512 16.02 2.95 2.97
CA HIS A 512 17.18 2.09 2.73
C HIS A 512 16.75 0.64 2.52
N GLN A 513 17.11 0.04 1.39
CA GLN A 513 16.85 -1.38 1.12
C GLN A 513 17.91 -2.26 1.78
N LEU A 514 17.47 -3.32 2.45
CA LEU A 514 18.32 -4.28 3.17
C LEU A 514 18.43 -5.62 2.44
N SER A 515 17.37 -6.01 1.74
CA SER A 515 17.35 -7.20 0.90
C SER A 515 16.24 -7.07 -0.12
N MET A 516 16.57 -7.28 -1.40
CA MET A 516 15.63 -7.16 -2.51
C MET A 516 15.44 -8.50 -3.19
N ILE A 517 14.19 -8.82 -3.54
CA ILE A 517 13.85 -10.00 -4.31
C ILE A 517 12.90 -9.64 -5.44
N CYS A 518 13.17 -10.19 -6.62
CA CYS A 518 12.25 -10.14 -7.75
C CYS A 518 11.95 -11.56 -8.22
N TYR A 519 10.71 -12.01 -8.00
CA TYR A 519 10.26 -13.27 -8.60
C TYR A 519 9.87 -13.03 -10.05
N ILE A 520 10.22 -13.96 -10.94
CA ILE A 520 9.90 -13.90 -12.37
C ILE A 520 9.23 -15.19 -12.83
N SER A 521 8.33 -15.09 -13.82
CA SER A 521 7.61 -16.25 -14.38
C SER A 521 8.09 -16.66 -15.78
N HIS A 522 8.92 -15.84 -16.44
CA HIS A 522 9.44 -16.10 -17.79
C HIS A 522 10.97 -16.10 -17.85
N ASP A 523 11.56 -16.95 -18.69
CA ASP A 523 13.02 -17.13 -18.81
C ASP A 523 13.75 -15.90 -19.38
N SER A 524 13.04 -15.03 -20.08
CA SER A 524 13.58 -13.81 -20.66
C SER A 524 13.53 -12.60 -19.73
N MET A 525 12.90 -12.71 -18.55
CA MET A 525 12.80 -11.63 -17.57
C MET A 525 14.09 -11.29 -16.79
N PRO A 526 15.09 -12.19 -16.57
CA PRO A 526 16.26 -11.83 -15.77
C PRO A 526 16.98 -10.58 -16.28
N ALA A 527 17.19 -10.48 -17.60
CA ALA A 527 17.82 -9.32 -18.22
C ALA A 527 16.98 -8.05 -18.10
N VAL A 528 15.65 -8.15 -18.24
CA VAL A 528 14.72 -7.02 -18.07
C VAL A 528 14.81 -6.50 -16.64
N VAL A 529 14.73 -7.39 -15.66
CA VAL A 529 14.71 -7.07 -14.22
C VAL A 529 16.05 -6.49 -13.77
N ALA A 530 17.17 -7.13 -14.13
CA ALA A 530 18.52 -6.64 -13.80
C ALA A 530 18.75 -5.22 -14.32
N ARG A 531 18.40 -4.95 -15.58
CA ARG A 531 18.51 -3.61 -16.17
C ARG A 531 17.55 -2.61 -15.54
N THR A 532 16.32 -3.03 -15.26
CA THR A 532 15.34 -2.18 -14.55
C THR A 532 15.90 -1.74 -13.20
N TRP A 533 16.48 -2.68 -12.44
CA TRP A 533 17.09 -2.43 -11.15
C TRP A 533 18.31 -1.50 -11.25
N ALA A 534 19.24 -1.80 -12.15
CA ALA A 534 20.44 -0.98 -12.36
C ALA A 534 20.06 0.47 -12.71
N GLN A 535 19.08 0.66 -13.60
CA GLN A 535 18.57 1.98 -13.96
C GLN A 535 17.86 2.68 -12.81
N TYR A 536 17.07 1.94 -12.02
CA TYR A 536 16.44 2.48 -10.82
C TYR A 536 17.49 2.96 -9.79
N CYS A 537 18.52 2.15 -9.53
CA CYS A 537 19.61 2.50 -8.62
C CYS A 537 20.41 3.72 -9.10
N GLU A 538 20.66 3.83 -10.41
CA GLU A 538 21.38 4.95 -11.03
C GLU A 538 20.59 6.27 -10.97
N SER A 539 19.27 6.21 -11.19
CA SER A 539 18.48 7.42 -11.52
C SER A 539 17.42 7.83 -10.49
N LEU A 540 16.89 6.89 -9.69
CA LEU A 540 15.71 7.13 -8.84
C LEU A 540 15.90 6.76 -7.38
N ALA A 541 16.84 5.88 -7.08
CA ALA A 541 17.06 5.40 -5.73
C ALA A 541 17.91 6.34 -4.87
N THR A 542 18.34 7.48 -5.42
CA THR A 542 19.20 8.46 -4.72
C THR A 542 18.48 9.07 -3.53
N CYS A 543 19.01 8.82 -2.33
CA CYS A 543 18.58 9.53 -1.13
C CYS A 543 19.46 10.79 -1.01
N TRP A 544 18.85 11.97 -0.93
CA TRP A 544 19.59 13.22 -0.75
C TRP A 544 20.05 13.31 0.71
N GLU A 545 21.37 13.34 0.92
CA GLU A 545 21.94 13.66 2.22
C GLU A 545 21.84 15.16 2.48
N HIS A 546 21.68 15.54 3.76
CA HIS A 546 21.55 16.94 4.15
C HIS A 546 22.83 17.76 3.93
N ASP A 547 23.93 17.13 3.49
CA ASP A 547 25.24 17.74 3.25
C ASP A 547 25.68 17.72 1.78
N GLY A 548 24.78 17.41 0.84
CA GLY A 548 25.06 17.51 -0.60
C GLY A 548 25.77 16.31 -1.22
N GLU A 549 25.91 15.19 -0.49
CA GLU A 549 26.35 13.90 -1.02
C GLU A 549 25.14 13.04 -1.42
N SER A 550 25.21 12.41 -2.60
CA SER A 550 24.19 11.47 -3.08
C SER A 550 24.66 10.04 -2.77
N CYS A 551 23.97 9.31 -1.91
CA CYS A 551 24.22 7.88 -1.78
C CYS A 551 23.55 7.13 -2.95
N GLN A 552 24.34 6.38 -3.71
CA GLN A 552 23.82 5.52 -4.79
C GLN A 552 23.25 4.25 -4.17
N ALA A 553 22.08 3.81 -4.62
CA ALA A 553 21.54 2.55 -4.13
C ALA A 553 22.36 1.38 -4.66
N GLU A 554 22.60 0.40 -3.79
CA GLU A 554 23.42 -0.74 -4.14
C GLU A 554 22.67 -1.70 -5.08
N THR A 555 23.30 -2.01 -6.21
CA THR A 555 22.74 -2.94 -7.20
C THR A 555 22.81 -4.39 -6.74
N SER A 556 23.87 -4.77 -6.00
CA SER A 556 24.17 -6.12 -5.52
C SER A 556 23.17 -6.71 -4.51
N LEU A 557 22.23 -5.90 -4.02
CA LEU A 557 21.16 -6.30 -3.07
C LEU A 557 20.10 -7.24 -3.69
N LEU A 558 20.00 -7.28 -5.01
CA LEU A 558 18.92 -7.93 -5.73
C LEU A 558 19.17 -9.43 -5.93
N LEU A 559 18.21 -10.23 -5.50
CA LEU A 559 18.05 -11.63 -5.85
C LEU A 559 16.91 -11.80 -6.88
N ILE A 560 17.21 -12.39 -8.05
CA ILE A 560 16.19 -12.68 -9.07
C ILE A 560 15.87 -14.18 -9.04
N VAL A 561 14.59 -14.53 -8.91
CA VAL A 561 14.15 -15.91 -8.69
C VAL A 561 13.13 -16.34 -9.73
N LYS A 562 13.45 -17.35 -10.55
CA LYS A 562 12.50 -17.94 -11.50
C LYS A 562 11.60 -18.94 -10.80
N VAL A 563 10.32 -18.64 -10.81
CA VAL A 563 9.22 -19.47 -10.31
C VAL A 563 8.31 -19.88 -11.47
N SER A 564 7.43 -20.86 -11.27
CA SER A 564 6.61 -21.42 -12.34
C SER A 564 5.58 -20.40 -12.85
N ASN A 565 4.87 -19.73 -11.95
CA ASN A 565 3.93 -18.65 -12.26
C ASN A 565 3.82 -17.64 -11.11
N LEU A 566 3.20 -16.52 -11.41
CA LEU A 566 2.84 -15.47 -10.46
C LEU A 566 1.33 -15.18 -10.48
N PRO A 567 0.76 -14.61 -9.41
CA PRO A 567 -0.63 -14.19 -9.38
C PRO A 567 -1.01 -13.34 -10.60
N ARG A 568 -2.23 -13.52 -11.12
CA ARG A 568 -2.76 -12.81 -12.30
C ARG A 568 -1.96 -13.01 -13.59
N GLY A 569 -1.02 -13.96 -13.63
CA GLY A 569 -0.14 -14.18 -14.79
C GLY A 569 0.88 -13.07 -14.98
N ALA A 570 1.29 -12.40 -13.88
CA ALA A 570 2.33 -11.39 -13.92
C ALA A 570 3.68 -11.98 -14.38
N LEU A 571 4.49 -11.15 -15.03
CA LEU A 571 5.84 -11.53 -15.47
C LEU A 571 6.89 -11.39 -14.36
N CYS A 572 6.66 -10.47 -13.42
CA CYS A 572 7.50 -10.26 -12.25
C CYS A 572 6.73 -9.75 -11.02
N GLU A 573 7.28 -10.01 -9.83
CA GLU A 573 6.84 -9.51 -8.53
C GLU A 573 8.04 -8.98 -7.74
N TRP A 574 8.05 -7.69 -7.38
CA TRP A 574 9.10 -7.09 -6.53
C TRP A 574 8.70 -7.13 -5.06
N GLY A 575 9.63 -7.49 -4.19
CA GLY A 575 9.46 -7.43 -2.75
C GLY A 575 10.80 -7.24 -2.05
N GLY A 576 10.76 -7.15 -0.72
CA GLY A 576 12.00 -7.02 0.04
C GLY A 576 11.81 -6.49 1.45
N ILE A 577 12.96 -6.23 2.07
CA ILE A 577 13.10 -5.69 3.41
C ILE A 577 13.81 -4.33 3.29
N ALA A 578 13.31 -3.34 4.02
CA ALA A 578 13.88 -2.00 4.07
C ALA A 578 13.91 -1.45 5.51
N CYS A 579 14.64 -0.36 5.76
CA CYS A 579 14.64 0.34 7.06
C CYS A 579 14.55 1.86 6.91
N ARG A 580 14.15 2.52 8.01
CA ARG A 580 14.05 3.98 8.09
C ARG A 580 15.42 4.63 8.28
N ARG A 581 15.54 5.87 7.80
CA ARG A 581 16.80 6.64 7.68
C ARG A 581 17.52 6.91 8.99
N GLU A 582 16.82 7.14 10.10
CA GLU A 582 17.46 7.52 11.38
C GLU A 582 18.41 6.46 11.95
N ASP A 583 18.40 5.25 11.38
CA ASP A 583 19.01 4.04 11.94
C ASP A 583 20.06 3.39 11.01
N TYR A 584 20.47 4.08 9.93
CA TYR A 584 21.52 3.63 9.01
C TYR A 584 22.80 4.42 9.27
N VAL A 585 23.88 3.74 9.67
CA VAL A 585 25.22 4.32 9.84
C VAL A 585 26.19 3.54 8.96
N ASP A 586 26.77 4.21 7.96
CA ASP A 586 27.96 3.72 7.26
C ASP A 586 29.17 4.00 8.16
N GLU A 587 29.68 2.98 8.85
CA GLU A 587 30.96 3.10 9.56
C GLU A 587 32.12 2.94 8.56
N ASP A 588 32.58 4.07 8.03
CA ASP A 588 34.01 4.29 7.69
C ASP A 588 34.53 5.46 8.55
N GLU A 589 34.43 5.34 9.87
CA GLU A 589 35.24 6.11 10.81
C GLU A 589 36.14 5.15 11.58
N ASP A 590 37.21 4.67 10.91
CA ASP A 590 38.39 4.21 11.63
C ASP A 590 39.38 5.38 11.76
N GLU A 591 39.83 5.60 13.00
CA GLU A 591 40.95 6.44 13.37
C GLU A 591 42.21 6.02 12.59
N ASP A 592 42.61 6.75 11.54
CA ASP A 592 43.97 7.28 11.32
C ASP A 592 44.23 7.72 9.85
N ASP A 593 44.65 8.98 9.72
CA ASP A 593 45.44 9.62 8.65
C ASP A 593 44.96 9.75 7.18
N ASN A 594 44.65 11.02 6.83
CA ASN A 594 44.94 11.79 5.61
C ASN A 594 44.98 11.13 4.20
N HIS A 595 44.08 11.64 3.34
CA HIS A 595 44.06 11.73 1.86
C HIS A 595 43.22 10.72 1.03
N ILE A 596 42.07 11.23 0.56
CA ILE A 596 41.39 11.13 -0.76
C ILE A 596 41.41 9.75 -1.47
N GLY A 597 40.26 9.07 -1.48
CA GLY A 597 39.89 8.12 -2.54
C GLY A 597 38.74 7.14 -2.20
N GLN A 598 37.58 7.33 -2.86
CA GLN A 598 36.53 6.35 -3.22
C GLN A 598 35.80 5.57 -2.09
N ARG A 599 34.49 5.81 -1.94
CA ARG A 599 33.55 5.02 -1.13
C ARG A 599 32.59 4.24 -2.03
N ASN A 600 32.69 2.91 -1.99
CA ASN A 600 31.75 1.94 -2.55
C ASN A 600 31.30 1.03 -1.40
N GLY A 601 30.07 0.52 -1.44
CA GLY A 601 29.68 -0.62 -0.59
C GLY A 601 30.74 -1.71 -0.69
N LYS A 602 31.28 -2.17 0.45
CA LYS A 602 32.28 -3.24 0.43
C LYS A 602 31.65 -4.49 -0.20
N ILE A 603 32.09 -4.83 -1.41
CA ILE A 603 32.19 -6.23 -1.80
C ILE A 603 33.10 -6.86 -0.75
N ILE A 604 32.54 -7.70 0.12
CA ILE A 604 33.38 -8.58 0.91
C ILE A 604 33.88 -9.64 -0.08
N GLU A 605 35.01 -9.38 -0.73
CA GLU A 605 35.92 -10.49 -1.00
C GLU A 605 36.28 -11.02 0.38
N ALA A 606 35.78 -12.22 0.71
CA ALA A 606 35.94 -12.95 1.97
C ALA A 606 36.95 -12.32 2.95
N ASP A 607 36.53 -11.34 3.77
CA ASP A 607 37.51 -10.54 4.52
C ASP A 607 38.08 -11.30 5.72
N ASP A 608 39.34 -10.96 5.98
CA ASP A 608 40.41 -11.48 6.84
C ASP A 608 40.03 -12.26 8.12
N SER A 609 39.31 -13.38 7.95
CA SER A 609 39.06 -14.36 9.00
C SER A 609 39.24 -15.79 8.48
N HIS A 610 40.43 -16.12 7.97
CA HIS A 610 40.86 -17.49 7.66
C HIS A 610 39.82 -18.41 6.99
N VAL A 611 39.07 -17.94 5.97
CA VAL A 611 38.35 -18.88 5.09
C VAL A 611 38.43 -18.46 3.63
N SER A 612 39.33 -19.12 2.91
CA SER A 612 39.34 -19.21 1.46
C SER A 612 38.17 -20.11 1.04
N TYR A 613 37.06 -19.54 0.61
CA TYR A 613 36.03 -20.30 -0.09
C TYR A 613 36.18 -20.04 -1.59
N ASP A 614 36.80 -20.96 -2.32
CA ASP A 614 36.95 -20.87 -3.79
C ASP A 614 35.58 -20.83 -4.52
N ASP A 615 34.48 -21.14 -3.83
CA ASP A 615 33.11 -21.27 -4.37
C ASP A 615 32.16 -20.09 -4.05
N VAL A 616 32.47 -19.23 -3.07
CA VAL A 616 31.61 -18.08 -2.68
C VAL A 616 32.04 -16.87 -3.50
N LYS A 617 31.56 -16.78 -4.75
CA LYS A 617 31.98 -15.72 -5.69
C LYS A 617 31.27 -14.39 -5.50
N LEU A 618 30.07 -14.39 -4.92
CA LEU A 618 29.26 -13.18 -4.77
C LEU A 618 28.44 -13.25 -3.47
N ALA A 619 28.85 -12.48 -2.47
CA ALA A 619 28.08 -12.25 -1.25
C ALA A 619 27.99 -10.75 -1.01
N TYR A 620 26.77 -10.25 -0.85
CA TYR A 620 26.52 -8.87 -0.48
C TYR A 620 25.98 -8.81 0.94
N LYS A 621 26.49 -7.87 1.73
CA LYS A 621 26.16 -7.74 3.15
C LYS A 621 25.75 -6.30 3.44
N THR A 622 24.58 -6.13 4.03
CA THR A 622 24.15 -4.87 4.64
C THR A 622 24.16 -4.99 6.15
N LEU A 623 24.65 -3.95 6.81
CA LEU A 623 24.63 -3.79 8.25
C LEU A 623 23.65 -2.68 8.61
N VAL A 624 22.89 -2.89 9.68
CA VAL A 624 22.04 -1.83 10.26
C VAL A 624 22.35 -1.77 11.74
N THR A 625 22.75 -0.59 12.22
CA THR A 625 23.24 -0.38 13.58
C THR A 625 22.48 0.78 14.23
N ARG A 626 22.05 0.57 15.48
CA ARG A 626 21.56 1.68 16.32
C ARG A 626 21.90 1.39 17.77
N GLY A 627 22.78 2.20 18.36
CA GLY A 627 23.34 1.94 19.68
C GLY A 627 24.21 0.68 19.65
N SER A 628 23.95 -0.30 20.54
CA SER A 628 24.69 -1.56 20.60
C SER A 628 24.08 -2.71 19.78
N GLU A 629 22.92 -2.50 19.15
CA GLU A 629 22.25 -3.53 18.35
C GLU A 629 22.73 -3.46 16.89
N ILE A 630 23.24 -4.58 16.39
CA ILE A 630 23.74 -4.76 15.03
C ILE A 630 22.93 -5.88 14.38
N ARG A 631 22.27 -5.58 13.25
CA ARG A 631 21.65 -6.59 12.38
C ARG A 631 22.37 -6.66 11.04
N GLN A 632 22.46 -7.87 10.52
CA GLN A 632 23.14 -8.18 9.27
C GLN A 632 22.15 -8.87 8.33
N TYR A 633 22.15 -8.40 7.08
CA TYR A 633 21.38 -8.95 5.98
C TYR A 633 22.37 -9.35 4.90
N ILE A 634 22.38 -10.62 4.52
CA ILE A 634 23.33 -11.15 3.54
C ILE A 634 22.55 -11.79 2.40
N THR A 635 22.82 -11.36 1.17
CA THR A 635 22.40 -12.05 -0.05
C THR A 635 23.63 -12.73 -0.64
N MET A 636 23.59 -14.05 -0.78
CA MET A 636 24.74 -14.85 -1.23
C MET A 636 24.34 -15.78 -2.37
N PHE A 637 25.26 -15.97 -3.32
CA PHE A 637 25.10 -16.86 -4.46
C PHE A 637 26.20 -17.92 -4.45
N LEU A 638 25.82 -19.17 -4.73
CA LEU A 638 26.76 -20.28 -4.86
C LEU A 638 26.64 -20.89 -6.26
N ASP A 639 27.80 -21.29 -6.80
CA ASP A 639 27.91 -22.03 -8.07
C ASP A 639 28.19 -23.53 -7.86
N SER A 640 28.38 -23.96 -6.61
CA SER A 640 28.62 -25.35 -6.18
C SER A 640 27.79 -25.67 -4.91
N THR A 641 27.62 -26.95 -4.59
CA THR A 641 26.96 -27.41 -3.34
C THR A 641 27.93 -28.00 -2.33
N GLU A 642 29.23 -27.99 -2.62
CA GLU A 642 30.26 -28.70 -1.85
C GLU A 642 30.32 -28.18 -0.41
N HIS A 643 30.25 -26.86 -0.23
CA HIS A 643 30.37 -26.19 1.08
C HIS A 643 29.03 -25.70 1.65
N LEU A 644 27.89 -26.09 1.07
CA LEU A 644 26.58 -25.57 1.47
C LEU A 644 26.25 -25.90 2.94
N CYS A 645 26.50 -27.14 3.38
CA CYS A 645 26.24 -27.56 4.75
C CYS A 645 27.12 -26.80 5.76
N GLU A 646 28.43 -26.69 5.49
CA GLU A 646 29.38 -25.96 6.34
C GLU A 646 29.01 -24.48 6.47
N LEU A 647 28.56 -23.87 5.38
CA LEU A 647 28.13 -22.48 5.37
C LEU A 647 26.85 -22.27 6.19
N ILE A 648 25.89 -23.19 6.09
CA ILE A 648 24.68 -23.14 6.91
C ILE A 648 25.02 -23.34 8.39
N GLU A 649 25.91 -24.28 8.72
CA GLU A 649 26.39 -24.50 10.09
C GLU A 649 27.07 -23.25 10.67
N LYS A 650 27.88 -22.54 9.87
CA LYS A 650 28.53 -21.28 10.26
C LYS A 650 27.54 -20.17 10.59
N HIS A 651 26.34 -20.22 10.01
CA HIS A 651 25.28 -19.24 10.20
C HIS A 651 24.08 -19.79 10.99
N ASN A 652 24.27 -20.85 11.79
CA ASN A 652 23.19 -21.54 12.50
C ASN A 652 22.42 -20.70 13.54
N SER A 653 22.95 -19.53 13.92
CA SER A 653 22.30 -18.57 14.82
C SER A 653 21.47 -17.51 14.09
N ARG A 654 21.31 -17.64 12.76
CA ARG A 654 20.63 -16.69 11.88
C ARG A 654 19.53 -17.38 11.09
N HIS A 655 18.58 -16.60 10.60
CA HIS A 655 17.52 -17.11 9.75
C HIS A 655 18.07 -17.26 8.34
N ILE A 656 18.00 -18.45 7.77
CA ILE A 656 18.51 -18.75 6.44
C ILE A 656 17.34 -19.13 5.54
N VAL A 657 17.19 -18.42 4.43
CA VAL A 657 16.26 -18.75 3.35
C VAL A 657 17.07 -19.26 2.16
N LEU A 658 16.83 -20.50 1.75
CA LEU A 658 17.53 -21.17 0.65
C LEU A 658 16.63 -21.25 -0.59
N TYR A 659 17.09 -20.65 -1.68
CA TYR A 659 16.46 -20.72 -3.00
C TYR A 659 17.26 -21.70 -3.88
N TYR A 660 16.64 -22.81 -4.25
CA TYR A 660 17.34 -23.89 -4.96
C TYR A 660 16.40 -24.68 -5.88
N ASN A 661 16.95 -25.37 -6.87
CA ASN A 661 16.21 -26.34 -7.68
C ASN A 661 16.42 -27.76 -7.13
N PRO A 662 15.38 -28.42 -6.59
CA PRO A 662 15.50 -29.75 -5.97
C PRO A 662 16.01 -30.85 -6.91
N ASN A 663 15.90 -30.66 -8.24
CA ASN A 663 16.38 -31.64 -9.21
C ASN A 663 17.89 -31.56 -9.48
N SER A 664 18.54 -30.43 -9.17
CA SER A 664 19.96 -30.21 -9.46
C SER A 664 20.84 -30.07 -8.22
N THR A 665 20.25 -29.97 -7.04
CA THR A 665 20.94 -29.72 -5.77
C THR A 665 20.75 -30.92 -4.84
N PRO A 666 21.81 -31.50 -4.23
CA PRO A 666 21.66 -32.53 -3.22
C PRO A 666 20.75 -32.04 -2.10
N SER A 667 19.94 -32.94 -1.57
CA SER A 667 18.93 -32.56 -0.60
C SER A 667 19.57 -32.27 0.77
N CYS A 668 19.63 -31.00 1.17
CA CYS A 668 19.99 -30.59 2.54
C CYS A 668 18.85 -30.87 3.55
N GLN A 669 18.27 -32.07 3.52
CA GLN A 669 17.05 -32.45 4.26
C GLN A 669 17.22 -32.50 5.77
N ASP A 670 18.45 -32.76 6.24
CA ASP A 670 18.74 -32.90 7.67
C ASP A 670 18.98 -31.55 8.36
N ILE A 671 19.03 -30.46 7.58
CA ILE A 671 19.27 -29.12 8.09
C ILE A 671 17.93 -28.54 8.57
N THR A 672 17.75 -28.52 9.88
CA THR A 672 16.46 -28.14 10.49
C THR A 672 16.25 -26.63 10.60
N ASN A 673 17.28 -25.82 10.36
CA ASN A 673 17.32 -24.37 10.61
C ASN A 673 17.20 -23.51 9.33
N VAL A 674 16.57 -24.05 8.28
CA VAL A 674 16.49 -23.40 6.96
C VAL A 674 15.06 -23.34 6.44
N GLU A 675 14.66 -22.17 5.93
CA GLU A 675 13.48 -22.03 5.08
C GLU A 675 13.84 -22.46 3.65
N HIS A 676 13.16 -23.49 3.15
CA HIS A 676 13.42 -24.09 1.84
C HIS A 676 12.43 -23.56 0.80
N ASN A 677 12.92 -22.77 -0.14
CA ASN A 677 12.14 -22.23 -1.25
C ASN A 677 12.55 -22.91 -2.56
N PRO A 678 11.83 -23.96 -3.00
CA PRO A 678 12.15 -24.66 -4.24
C PRO A 678 11.76 -23.79 -5.43
N VAL A 679 12.70 -23.54 -6.34
CA VAL A 679 12.56 -22.61 -7.48
C VAL A 679 13.22 -23.19 -8.71
N GLU A 680 12.85 -22.72 -9.90
CA GLU A 680 13.34 -23.29 -11.17
C GLU A 680 14.80 -22.90 -11.42
N LYS A 681 15.10 -21.61 -11.24
CA LYS A 681 16.43 -21.00 -11.47
C LYS A 681 16.61 -19.78 -10.56
N VAL A 682 17.86 -19.43 -10.31
CA VAL A 682 18.26 -18.24 -9.54
C VAL A 682 19.25 -17.43 -10.37
N TYR A 683 19.15 -16.09 -10.27
CA TYR A 683 20.08 -15.15 -10.90
C TYR A 683 20.49 -14.05 -9.94
N ASP A 684 21.69 -13.52 -10.14
CA ASP A 684 22.19 -12.35 -9.40
C ASP A 684 21.65 -11.03 -9.95
N SER A 685 22.10 -9.91 -9.38
CA SER A 685 21.70 -8.54 -9.75
C SER A 685 22.01 -8.17 -11.20
N ASP A 686 22.98 -8.83 -11.83
CA ASP A 686 23.36 -8.64 -13.23
C ASP A 686 22.56 -9.55 -14.18
N GLY A 687 21.70 -10.42 -13.63
CA GLY A 687 20.93 -11.40 -14.40
C GLY A 687 21.73 -12.64 -14.80
N ASN A 688 22.91 -12.87 -14.19
CA ASN A 688 23.68 -14.08 -14.44
C ASN A 688 23.12 -15.25 -13.63
N ARG A 689 22.99 -16.41 -14.27
CA ARG A 689 22.45 -17.62 -13.62
C ARG A 689 23.42 -18.16 -12.58
N ARG A 690 22.89 -18.52 -11.41
CA ARG A 690 23.59 -19.16 -10.29
C ARG A 690 22.99 -20.53 -9.98
N LEU A 691 23.72 -21.38 -9.25
CA LEU A 691 23.23 -22.71 -8.88
C LEU A 691 22.15 -22.60 -7.80
N LEU A 692 22.39 -21.79 -6.78
CA LEU A 692 21.46 -21.50 -5.69
C LEU A 692 21.78 -20.14 -5.05
N ALA A 693 20.86 -19.61 -4.24
CA ALA A 693 21.10 -18.43 -3.42
C ALA A 693 20.58 -18.60 -1.99
N LEU A 694 21.16 -17.80 -1.10
CA LEU A 694 20.84 -17.74 0.32
C LEU A 694 20.54 -16.28 0.70
N GLN A 695 19.47 -16.07 1.45
CA GLN A 695 19.26 -14.84 2.23
C GLN A 695 19.44 -15.17 3.71
N ILE A 696 20.42 -14.53 4.36
CA ILE A 696 20.78 -14.79 5.75
C ILE A 696 20.54 -13.51 6.57
N ASN A 697 19.62 -13.59 7.53
CA ASN A 697 19.19 -12.45 8.34
C ASN A 697 19.42 -12.73 9.82
N SER A 698 20.04 -11.80 10.54
CA SER A 698 20.29 -11.89 12.00
C SER A 698 19.22 -11.22 12.85
#